data_AF-A0A8T6NQI5-F1
#
_entry.id   AF-A0A8T6NQI5-F1
#
_cell.length_a   1.000
_cell.length_b   1.000
_cell.length_c   1.000
_cell.angle_alpha   90.00
_cell.angle_beta   90.00
_cell.angle_gamma   90.00
#
_symmetry.space_group_name_H-M   'P 1'
#
loop_
_entity.id
_entity.type
_entity.pdbx_description
1 polymer ?
#
loop_
_entity_poly.entity_id
_entity_poly.type
_entity_poly.pdbx_seq_one_letter_code
_entity_poly.pdbx_strand_id
1 'polypeptide(L)'
;MNLRDYEWFRNPRGLEATGPYSPLELSRYIRPKLGWAKLRAGDTEYLDAARALIDQQCMPIVRVFRENMCGSPVPEAWDDEIYRPYIRQGVRWFELYEEPNLPHSWPQNSAGEPIVDLTPDNTESVIAPLVDAWLDWAERIIVLGGYPAFPALAPSMQPEHATLLWLAAMFDYLADFHGGRFQYIIANGLWLAVHPQIGNRVYQEPPGGPAHLPRSTDQLVAQEPGWHFEYPYDPLQQTYDRGRTVFGRTEQTPYGEPFGLIGVAQMFQDMLRRRFDAGPVPVVGTAGGITPVPKPGGVPIQPDERYPPLDDEGYTQATLALVDWLVRRGPPWFWGIALSNERDMYDVRGTHPVISRWVKIPPDEKTVPDISTGGYSPLRVSAPTPVVERVPETQPEPEPEVPALPDDELYAALDLLDAVEQEAHLQDYVELEDDFLDLLGEGEPVAARLTPEGDVAEPGPTDDLLAIISPVEVEEATESDLPKVPDVDEDELFAIDEDDPTTDRIPIGDVEPDELFDLGDEPAPEQEPVETTLEFDAPEEPRTETAFELGTLEVSPAPTDEDDAEMLFDMPAAEAAPAEDTGELLTFEIEEEAHGTPDEADIEVITYDEDESLTLSGEAGFDVFDEEEEAAEPFFAAYLDEDELYDEDDELSPLQRFDMLIDADGTQPPLPDAPAPNFFDIVEEFVSPETRPQQPPAEIAREEVPPNPFDTSEPNIYDAPSAPARRMREPGGAISPTNERQDVTAEATPFDEVGGSIGSPRPDHHLLLIDAAVPRGWFFAAARRYWDAFQPTLISDERMLSTVPEEADIGITVIATPGNADTLAARLRDYLPHAHIDLVVPDTPTELRAELDRRAELDQPFGGTR
;
A
#
# COMPACT_ATOMS: atom_id res chain seq x y z
N MET A 1 13.56 11.29 -5.11
CA MET A 1 14.39 10.07 -5.11
C MET A 1 13.97 9.18 -6.28
N ASN A 2 14.73 8.16 -6.67
CA ASN A 2 14.24 7.07 -7.54
C ASN A 2 14.11 5.78 -6.76
N LEU A 3 13.26 4.86 -7.22
CA LEU A 3 13.09 3.54 -6.61
C LEU A 3 14.42 2.78 -6.48
N ARG A 4 15.34 2.92 -7.44
CA ARG A 4 16.66 2.27 -7.36
C ARG A 4 17.62 2.88 -6.34
N ASP A 5 17.32 4.07 -5.83
CA ASP A 5 18.23 4.84 -4.96
C ASP A 5 18.12 4.41 -3.48
N TYR A 6 17.10 3.62 -3.11
CA TYR A 6 16.97 3.11 -1.74
C TYR A 6 17.92 1.92 -1.52
N GLU A 7 18.50 1.88 -0.33
CA GLU A 7 19.38 0.80 0.12
C GLU A 7 18.57 -0.43 0.56
N TRP A 8 18.72 -1.55 -0.15
CA TRP A 8 18.16 -2.86 0.21
C TRP A 8 18.82 -4.01 -0.58
N PHE A 9 18.52 -5.27 -0.23
CA PHE A 9 19.18 -6.46 -0.80
C PHE A 9 18.42 -7.17 -1.92
N ARG A 10 17.33 -6.57 -2.43
CA ARG A 10 16.53 -7.08 -3.57
C ARG A 10 15.88 -8.45 -3.39
N ASN A 11 15.94 -9.03 -2.20
CA ASN A 11 15.32 -10.32 -1.89
C ASN A 11 13.92 -10.08 -1.26
N PRO A 12 12.82 -10.58 -1.86
CA PRO A 12 11.47 -10.28 -1.37
C PRO A 12 11.03 -11.10 -0.16
N ARG A 13 11.81 -12.09 0.28
CA ARG A 13 11.48 -12.96 1.42
C ARG A 13 11.65 -12.18 2.72
N GLY A 14 10.70 -12.28 3.64
CA GLY A 14 10.84 -11.69 4.96
C GLY A 14 10.10 -12.45 6.04
N LEU A 15 10.39 -12.08 7.28
CA LEU A 15 9.71 -12.57 8.47
C LEU A 15 9.65 -11.45 9.50
N GLU A 16 8.54 -11.37 10.22
CA GLU A 16 8.37 -10.49 11.37
C GLU A 16 8.79 -11.21 12.66
N ALA A 17 9.58 -10.53 13.49
CA ALA A 17 10.01 -11.02 14.79
C ALA A 17 8.84 -11.16 15.75
N THR A 18 8.96 -12.15 16.65
CA THR A 18 7.90 -12.55 17.60
C THR A 18 7.29 -11.38 18.38
N GLY A 19 8.08 -10.37 18.77
CA GLY A 19 7.57 -9.20 19.48
C GLY A 19 8.66 -8.29 20.04
N PRO A 20 8.27 -7.21 20.73
CA PRO A 20 9.19 -6.34 21.44
C PRO A 20 9.86 -7.06 22.62
N TYR A 21 11.07 -6.61 22.96
CA TYR A 21 11.87 -7.11 24.10
C TYR A 21 12.18 -8.61 24.07
N SER A 22 11.97 -9.27 22.92
CA SER A 22 12.24 -10.68 22.73
C SER A 22 13.60 -10.88 22.05
N PRO A 23 14.41 -11.87 22.46
CA PRO A 23 15.68 -12.13 21.77
C PRO A 23 15.42 -12.61 20.34
N LEU A 24 16.16 -12.07 19.37
CA LEU A 24 16.08 -12.51 17.98
C LEU A 24 16.87 -13.80 17.78
N GLU A 25 16.21 -14.86 17.31
CA GLU A 25 16.92 -16.07 16.88
C GLU A 25 17.46 -15.89 15.45
N LEU A 26 18.66 -15.29 15.32
CA LEU A 26 19.28 -14.95 14.02
C LEU A 26 19.28 -16.09 12.98
N SER A 27 19.43 -17.35 13.40
CA SER A 27 19.39 -18.52 12.52
C SER A 27 18.06 -18.66 11.76
N ARG A 28 16.93 -18.19 12.33
CA ARG A 28 15.61 -18.24 11.70
C ARG A 28 15.49 -17.31 10.49
N TYR A 29 16.39 -16.33 10.36
CA TYR A 29 16.42 -15.36 9.27
C TYR A 29 17.52 -15.68 8.25
N ILE A 30 18.71 -16.00 8.76
CA ILE A 30 19.90 -16.20 7.93
C ILE A 30 19.83 -17.54 7.17
N ARG A 31 19.43 -18.62 7.85
CA ARG A 31 19.42 -19.97 7.24
C ARG A 31 18.49 -20.08 6.03
N PRO A 32 17.25 -19.55 6.04
CA PRO A 32 16.40 -19.51 4.84
C PRO A 32 16.75 -18.38 3.85
N LYS A 33 17.79 -17.58 4.16
CA LYS A 33 18.26 -16.44 3.35
C LYS A 33 17.14 -15.44 3.11
N LEU A 34 16.56 -14.90 4.20
CA LEU A 34 15.56 -13.85 4.09
C LEU A 34 16.20 -12.53 3.65
N GLY A 35 15.45 -11.74 2.89
CA GLY A 35 15.83 -10.40 2.46
C GLY A 35 15.36 -9.29 3.40
N TRP A 36 14.35 -9.58 4.23
CA TRP A 36 13.76 -8.65 5.18
C TRP A 36 13.60 -9.27 6.57
N ALA A 37 13.78 -8.46 7.60
CA ALA A 37 13.41 -8.80 8.98
C ALA A 37 12.66 -7.61 9.59
N LYS A 38 11.36 -7.75 9.88
CA LYS A 38 10.65 -6.73 10.67
C LYS A 38 10.95 -6.97 12.14
N LEU A 39 11.55 -5.97 12.77
CA LEU A 39 11.94 -5.98 14.17
C LEU A 39 10.99 -5.05 14.92
N ARG A 40 10.07 -5.63 15.70
CA ARG A 40 9.23 -4.85 16.64
C ARG A 40 10.10 -4.52 17.84
N ALA A 41 10.80 -3.39 17.82
CA ALA A 41 11.77 -3.00 18.85
C ALA A 41 11.08 -2.20 19.95
N GLY A 42 11.34 -2.54 21.20
CA GLY A 42 11.02 -1.69 22.34
C GLY A 42 12.06 -0.59 22.55
N ASP A 43 13.33 -0.86 22.28
CA ASP A 43 14.42 0.09 22.41
C ASP A 43 15.57 -0.37 21.48
N THR A 44 16.76 -0.59 22.02
CA THR A 44 17.99 -0.94 21.33
C THR A 44 18.32 -2.44 21.41
N GLU A 45 17.37 -3.29 21.81
CA GLU A 45 17.61 -4.71 22.05
C GLU A 45 18.05 -5.48 20.79
N TYR A 46 17.78 -4.94 19.60
CA TYR A 46 18.14 -5.56 18.33
C TYR A 46 19.37 -4.95 17.65
N LEU A 47 20.16 -4.07 18.30
CA LEU A 47 21.31 -3.42 17.62
C LEU A 47 22.30 -4.41 17.02
N ASP A 48 22.78 -5.37 17.82
CA ASP A 48 23.74 -6.37 17.36
C ASP A 48 23.12 -7.32 16.31
N ALA A 49 21.85 -7.67 16.51
CA ALA A 49 21.10 -8.50 15.59
C ALA A 49 20.90 -7.81 14.23
N ALA A 50 20.56 -6.52 14.22
CA ALA A 50 20.41 -5.72 13.01
C ALA A 50 21.71 -5.66 12.20
N ARG A 51 22.85 -5.49 12.88
CA ARG A 51 24.16 -5.54 12.22
C ARG A 51 24.43 -6.91 11.60
N ALA A 52 24.19 -7.98 12.35
CA ALA A 52 24.38 -9.34 11.86
C ALA A 52 23.47 -9.67 10.67
N LEU A 53 22.22 -9.21 10.68
CA LEU A 53 21.28 -9.36 9.56
C LEU A 53 21.79 -8.66 8.30
N ILE A 54 22.24 -7.40 8.42
CA ILE A 54 22.81 -6.63 7.30
C ILE A 54 24.04 -7.32 6.72
N ASP A 55 24.94 -7.82 7.57
CA ASP A 55 26.13 -8.58 7.15
C ASP A 55 25.77 -9.90 6.43
N GLN A 56 24.54 -10.38 6.59
CA GLN A 56 23.98 -11.56 5.91
C GLN A 56 22.97 -11.20 4.82
N GLN A 57 22.97 -9.95 4.35
CA GLN A 57 22.08 -9.47 3.29
C GLN A 57 20.58 -9.62 3.61
N CYS A 58 20.22 -9.48 4.88
CA CYS A 58 18.85 -9.38 5.36
C CYS A 58 18.61 -7.95 5.90
N MET A 59 17.71 -7.19 5.28
CA MET A 59 17.48 -5.79 5.61
C MET A 59 16.51 -5.68 6.80
N PRO A 60 16.95 -5.13 7.94
CA PRO A 60 16.05 -4.88 9.06
C PRO A 60 15.13 -3.70 8.78
N ILE A 61 13.85 -3.87 9.14
CA ILE A 61 12.86 -2.80 9.29
C ILE A 61 12.63 -2.66 10.79
N VAL A 62 12.97 -1.51 11.36
CA VAL A 62 12.81 -1.27 12.81
C VAL A 62 11.50 -0.54 13.04
N ARG A 63 10.57 -1.20 13.72
CA ARG A 63 9.31 -0.63 14.19
C ARG A 63 9.40 -0.40 15.69
N VAL A 64 9.40 0.85 16.13
CA VAL A 64 9.48 1.16 17.57
C VAL A 64 8.10 0.96 18.20
N PHE A 65 7.97 -0.05 19.04
CA PHE A 65 6.73 -0.41 19.71
C PHE A 65 6.54 0.41 20.98
N ARG A 66 5.50 1.24 21.03
CA ARG A 66 4.87 1.67 22.29
C ARG A 66 3.38 1.40 22.21
N GLU A 67 2.82 0.97 23.33
CA GLU A 67 1.38 0.84 23.48
C GLU A 67 0.74 2.22 23.39
N ASN A 68 -0.43 2.30 22.77
CA ASN A 68 -1.32 3.45 22.87
C ASN A 68 -0.68 4.79 22.44
N MET A 69 0.23 4.76 21.45
CA MET A 69 1.02 5.93 21.06
C MET A 69 0.37 6.77 19.95
N CYS A 70 -0.69 6.27 19.28
CA CYS A 70 -1.25 6.98 18.14
C CYS A 70 -1.73 8.40 18.51
N GLY A 71 -1.35 9.36 17.67
CA GLY A 71 -1.63 10.78 17.88
C GLY A 71 -0.71 11.49 18.88
N SER A 72 0.18 10.77 19.57
CA SER A 72 1.14 11.38 20.50
C SER A 72 2.42 11.83 19.80
N PRO A 73 3.00 12.99 20.16
CA PRO A 73 4.31 13.39 19.66
C PRO A 73 5.39 12.37 20.03
N VAL A 74 6.26 12.03 19.08
CA VAL A 74 7.41 11.17 19.35
C VAL A 74 8.48 11.96 20.11
N PRO A 75 8.95 11.51 21.28
CA PRO A 75 9.96 12.23 22.06
C PRO A 75 11.24 12.52 21.26
N GLU A 76 11.86 13.69 21.49
CA GLU A 76 13.14 14.04 20.85
C GLU A 76 14.28 13.12 21.27
N ALA A 77 14.27 12.65 22.52
CA ALA A 77 15.30 11.75 23.06
C ALA A 77 15.47 10.46 22.23
N TRP A 78 14.40 9.99 21.56
CA TRP A 78 14.47 8.78 20.73
C TRP A 78 15.41 8.91 19.55
N ASP A 79 15.68 10.13 19.07
CA ASP A 79 16.63 10.36 17.98
C ASP A 79 18.01 9.82 18.34
N ASP A 80 18.49 10.13 19.55
CA ASP A 80 19.82 9.75 20.02
C ASP A 80 19.84 8.42 20.77
N GLU A 81 18.75 8.07 21.46
CA GLU A 81 18.64 6.85 22.27
C GLU A 81 18.28 5.62 21.43
N ILE A 82 17.49 5.76 20.37
CA ILE A 82 16.94 4.63 19.61
C ILE A 82 17.38 4.68 18.14
N TYR A 83 16.99 5.72 17.41
CA TYR A 83 17.11 5.73 15.94
C TYR A 83 18.57 5.85 15.46
N ARG A 84 19.35 6.79 16.00
CA ARG A 84 20.75 6.98 15.62
C ARG A 84 21.59 5.73 15.91
N PRO A 85 21.44 5.02 17.03
CA PRO A 85 22.07 3.71 17.24
C PRO A 85 21.78 2.69 16.13
N TYR A 86 20.51 2.49 15.72
CA TYR A 86 20.19 1.59 14.62
C TYR A 86 20.78 2.04 13.28
N ILE A 87 20.73 3.35 12.98
CA ILE A 87 21.31 3.91 11.76
C ILE A 87 22.82 3.68 11.67
N ARG A 88 23.53 3.74 12.81
CA ARG A 88 24.96 3.41 12.91
C ARG A 88 25.25 1.93 12.60
N GLN A 89 24.31 1.03 12.86
CA GLN A 89 24.43 -0.38 12.46
C GLN A 89 24.20 -0.60 10.96
N GLY A 90 23.67 0.41 10.26
CA GLY A 90 23.33 0.39 8.84
C GLY A 90 21.84 0.25 8.57
N VAL A 91 20.98 0.27 9.60
CA VAL A 91 19.53 0.26 9.40
C VAL A 91 19.11 1.54 8.67
N ARG A 92 18.20 1.39 7.71
CA ARG A 92 17.60 2.51 6.98
C ARG A 92 16.08 2.54 7.06
N TRP A 93 15.42 1.43 7.34
CA TRP A 93 13.97 1.31 7.20
C TRP A 93 13.31 1.41 8.57
N PHE A 94 12.45 2.42 8.75
CA PHE A 94 11.80 2.69 10.03
C PHE A 94 10.29 2.80 9.87
N GLU A 95 9.56 2.24 10.83
CA GLU A 95 8.11 2.29 10.93
C GLU A 95 7.71 2.85 12.30
N LEU A 96 6.79 3.81 12.33
CA LEU A 96 6.31 4.39 13.59
C LEU A 96 5.01 3.74 14.06
N TYR A 97 3.98 3.78 13.21
CA TYR A 97 2.63 3.34 13.55
C TYR A 97 2.28 2.02 12.87
N GLU A 98 1.64 1.17 13.66
CA GLU A 98 1.07 -0.12 13.27
C GLU A 98 -0.44 0.01 13.49
N GLU A 99 -1.22 -0.13 12.42
CA GLU A 99 -2.68 -0.16 12.40
C GLU A 99 -3.36 0.96 13.21
N PRO A 100 -3.04 2.25 12.94
CA PRO A 100 -3.64 3.37 13.67
C PRO A 100 -5.14 3.55 13.40
N ASN A 101 -5.71 2.83 12.43
CA ASN A 101 -7.16 2.79 12.22
C ASN A 101 -7.90 1.85 13.18
N LEU A 102 -7.19 1.15 14.08
CA LEU A 102 -7.79 0.24 15.06
C LEU A 102 -7.77 0.81 16.49
N PRO A 103 -8.78 0.51 17.32
CA PRO A 103 -8.90 1.04 18.69
C PRO A 103 -7.71 0.77 19.61
N HIS A 104 -7.08 -0.39 19.49
CA HIS A 104 -6.01 -0.83 20.39
C HIS A 104 -4.69 -0.04 20.23
N SER A 105 -4.57 0.77 19.17
CA SER A 105 -3.38 1.57 18.90
C SER A 105 -3.40 2.94 19.60
N TRP A 106 -4.54 3.31 20.19
CA TRP A 106 -4.80 4.63 20.75
C TRP A 106 -4.81 4.63 22.28
N PRO A 107 -4.51 5.76 22.94
CA PRO A 107 -4.76 5.94 24.38
C PRO A 107 -6.16 5.47 24.78
N GLN A 108 -6.20 4.55 25.75
CA GLN A 108 -7.44 3.94 26.22
C GLN A 108 -7.87 4.49 27.58
N ASN A 109 -9.18 4.56 27.82
CA ASN A 109 -9.77 4.84 29.13
C ASN A 109 -9.66 3.59 30.03
N SER A 110 -10.15 3.68 31.27
CA SER A 110 -10.15 2.55 32.21
C SER A 110 -11.00 1.35 31.78
N ALA A 111 -11.85 1.51 30.75
CA ALA A 111 -12.66 0.44 30.17
C ALA A 111 -12.00 -0.20 28.92
N GLY A 112 -10.81 0.23 28.52
CA GLY A 112 -10.14 -0.28 27.32
C GLY A 112 -10.64 0.32 26.01
N GLU A 113 -11.45 1.38 26.07
CA GLU A 113 -11.95 2.08 24.88
C GLU A 113 -11.05 3.28 24.55
N PRO A 114 -10.86 3.65 23.28
CA PRO A 114 -10.14 4.87 22.92
C PRO A 114 -10.71 6.11 23.63
N ILE A 115 -9.84 6.98 24.15
CA ILE A 115 -10.26 8.25 24.78
C ILE A 115 -10.77 9.28 23.76
N VAL A 116 -10.61 8.99 22.47
CA VAL A 116 -11.05 9.81 21.34
C VAL A 116 -12.10 9.06 20.53
N ASP A 117 -13.02 9.78 19.90
CA ASP A 117 -13.95 9.21 18.92
C ASP A 117 -13.18 8.81 17.64
N LEU A 118 -12.83 7.54 17.55
CA LEU A 118 -11.92 6.99 16.56
C LEU A 118 -12.61 6.77 15.21
N THR A 119 -12.73 7.84 14.42
CA THR A 119 -13.31 7.80 13.08
C THR A 119 -12.47 8.61 12.08
N PRO A 120 -12.47 8.24 10.78
CA PRO A 120 -11.71 8.98 9.77
C PRO A 120 -12.25 10.41 9.55
N ASP A 121 -13.49 10.69 9.93
CA ASP A 121 -14.09 12.02 9.83
C ASP A 121 -13.65 12.97 10.97
N ASN A 122 -13.11 12.43 12.07
CA ASN A 122 -12.65 13.22 13.21
C ASN A 122 -11.26 13.83 12.95
N THR A 123 -11.23 14.86 12.11
CA THR A 123 -9.96 15.48 11.71
C THR A 123 -9.19 16.08 12.89
N GLU A 124 -9.88 16.78 13.79
CA GLU A 124 -9.23 17.56 14.86
C GLU A 124 -8.58 16.67 15.94
N SER A 125 -9.25 15.60 16.36
CA SER A 125 -8.76 14.76 17.47
C SER A 125 -8.06 13.48 17.02
N VAL A 126 -8.20 13.08 15.76
CA VAL A 126 -7.64 11.82 15.24
C VAL A 126 -6.67 12.07 14.10
N ILE A 127 -7.13 12.59 12.96
CA ILE A 127 -6.29 12.68 11.75
C ILE A 127 -5.14 13.67 11.91
N ALA A 128 -5.42 14.89 12.39
CA ALA A 128 -4.41 15.93 12.54
C ALA A 128 -3.31 15.51 13.54
N PRO A 129 -3.61 15.09 14.79
CA PRO A 129 -2.56 14.67 15.73
C PRO A 129 -1.74 13.48 15.21
N LEU A 130 -2.40 12.50 14.57
CA LEU A 130 -1.72 11.33 14.00
C LEU A 130 -0.73 11.73 12.90
N VAL A 131 -1.20 12.54 11.94
CA VAL A 131 -0.40 12.94 10.78
C VAL A 131 0.69 13.94 11.17
N ASP A 132 0.43 14.88 12.06
CA ASP A 132 1.41 15.87 12.51
C ASP A 132 2.56 15.20 13.26
N ALA A 133 2.25 14.33 14.22
CA ALA A 133 3.26 13.56 14.94
C ALA A 133 4.08 12.68 13.99
N TRP A 134 3.43 12.08 12.98
CA TRP A 134 4.11 11.31 11.94
C TRP A 134 5.02 12.17 11.06
N LEU A 135 4.59 13.35 10.62
CA LEU A 135 5.39 14.28 9.80
C LEU A 135 6.66 14.70 10.52
N ASP A 136 6.54 15.11 11.79
CA ASP A 136 7.67 15.55 12.62
C ASP A 136 8.67 14.41 12.84
N TRP A 137 8.18 13.20 13.06
CA TRP A 137 9.04 12.01 13.14
C TRP A 137 9.71 11.68 11.80
N ALA A 138 8.95 11.69 10.69
CA ALA A 138 9.45 11.33 9.38
C ALA A 138 10.57 12.25 8.91
N GLU A 139 10.43 13.56 9.14
CA GLU A 139 11.47 14.55 8.84
C GLU A 139 12.76 14.30 9.67
N ARG A 140 12.62 13.93 10.95
CA ARG A 140 13.78 13.56 11.80
C ARG A 140 14.48 12.30 11.30
N ILE A 141 13.74 11.26 10.95
CA ILE A 141 14.32 10.03 10.37
C ILE A 141 15.11 10.34 9.10
N ILE A 142 14.58 11.20 8.22
CA ILE A 142 15.29 11.65 7.01
C ILE A 142 16.58 12.39 7.36
N VAL A 143 16.54 13.31 8.33
CA VAL A 143 17.73 14.06 8.78
C VAL A 143 18.81 13.12 9.35
N LEU A 144 18.40 12.06 10.04
CA LEU A 144 19.31 11.05 10.55
C LEU A 144 19.85 10.11 9.46
N GLY A 145 19.26 10.12 8.25
CA GLY A 145 19.68 9.30 7.11
C GLY A 145 18.91 7.99 6.94
N GLY A 146 17.72 7.88 7.53
CA GLY A 146 16.78 6.78 7.35
C GLY A 146 15.64 7.09 6.38
N TYR A 147 14.77 6.09 6.19
CA TYR A 147 13.60 6.06 5.33
C TYR A 147 12.35 5.87 6.21
N PRO A 148 11.49 6.89 6.35
CA PRO A 148 10.28 6.78 7.15
C PRO A 148 9.15 6.08 6.38
N ALA A 149 8.53 5.09 7.02
CA ALA A 149 7.30 4.48 6.52
C ALA A 149 6.13 5.45 6.68
N PHE A 150 5.22 5.49 5.70
CA PHE A 150 3.86 5.95 5.94
C PHE A 150 3.15 5.02 6.94
N PRO A 151 2.22 5.51 7.78
CA PRO A 151 1.53 4.66 8.76
C PRO A 151 0.85 3.43 8.12
N ALA A 152 1.15 2.25 8.65
CA ALA A 152 0.63 0.99 8.12
C ALA A 152 -0.80 0.77 8.61
N LEU A 153 -1.80 0.88 7.74
CA LEU A 153 -3.21 0.67 8.13
C LEU A 153 -3.59 -0.82 8.10
N ALA A 154 -4.46 -1.24 9.01
CA ALA A 154 -5.14 -2.52 8.93
C ALA A 154 -6.06 -2.54 7.70
N PRO A 155 -6.05 -3.61 6.87
CA PRO A 155 -7.04 -3.80 5.84
C PRO A 155 -8.43 -3.98 6.45
N SER A 156 -9.35 -3.06 6.18
CA SER A 156 -10.74 -3.15 6.66
C SER A 156 -11.71 -2.49 5.69
N MET A 157 -12.90 -3.09 5.60
CA MET A 157 -14.05 -2.55 4.87
C MET A 157 -15.12 -1.98 5.81
N GLN A 158 -14.97 -2.15 7.13
CA GLN A 158 -15.93 -1.61 8.11
C GLN A 158 -15.82 -0.09 8.12
N PRO A 159 -16.93 0.67 8.05
CA PRO A 159 -16.90 2.12 7.88
C PRO A 159 -15.96 2.85 8.84
N GLU A 160 -16.02 2.57 10.14
CA GLU A 160 -15.17 3.19 11.16
C GLU A 160 -13.67 2.93 10.97
N HIS A 161 -13.31 1.77 10.40
CA HIS A 161 -11.92 1.32 10.23
C HIS A 161 -11.49 1.28 8.76
N ALA A 162 -12.35 1.71 7.84
CA ALA A 162 -12.22 1.45 6.42
C ALA A 162 -10.92 2.05 5.89
N THR A 163 -10.04 1.21 5.35
CA THR A 163 -8.69 1.64 4.93
C THR A 163 -8.75 2.78 3.92
N LEU A 164 -9.73 2.74 3.01
CA LEU A 164 -9.95 3.79 2.01
C LEU A 164 -10.29 5.14 2.64
N LEU A 165 -11.19 5.15 3.64
CA LEU A 165 -11.63 6.38 4.28
C LEU A 165 -10.51 6.99 5.12
N TRP A 166 -9.77 6.15 5.84
CA TRP A 166 -8.59 6.58 6.59
C TRP A 166 -7.48 7.14 5.69
N LEU A 167 -7.13 6.44 4.60
CA LEU A 167 -6.18 6.98 3.62
C LEU A 167 -6.69 8.28 3.00
N ALA A 168 -7.98 8.38 2.66
CA ALA A 168 -8.55 9.61 2.12
C ALA A 168 -8.40 10.78 3.09
N ALA A 169 -8.82 10.60 4.35
CA ALA A 169 -8.73 11.64 5.37
C ALA A 169 -7.28 12.08 5.61
N MET A 170 -6.33 11.15 5.71
CA MET A 170 -4.91 11.48 5.87
C MET A 170 -4.36 12.24 4.65
N PHE A 171 -4.67 11.80 3.43
CA PHE A 171 -4.21 12.44 2.20
C PHE A 171 -4.83 13.82 1.99
N ASP A 172 -6.11 13.98 2.30
CA ASP A 172 -6.80 15.28 2.26
C ASP A 172 -6.17 16.24 3.26
N TYR A 173 -5.97 15.82 4.51
CA TYR A 173 -5.28 16.62 5.52
C TYR A 173 -3.85 17.01 5.10
N LEU A 174 -3.07 16.05 4.59
CA LEU A 174 -1.73 16.31 4.07
C LEU A 174 -1.76 17.30 2.90
N ALA A 175 -2.71 17.19 1.97
CA ALA A 175 -2.79 18.07 0.81
C ALA A 175 -3.18 19.50 1.22
N ASP A 176 -4.13 19.63 2.15
CA ASP A 176 -4.70 20.91 2.55
C ASP A 176 -3.75 21.69 3.48
N PHE A 177 -3.04 21.02 4.40
CA PHE A 177 -2.25 21.68 5.44
C PHE A 177 -0.74 21.49 5.31
N HIS A 178 -0.28 20.37 4.74
CA HIS A 178 1.13 19.98 4.78
C HIS A 178 1.73 19.55 3.43
N GLY A 179 1.14 19.96 2.31
CA GLY A 179 1.50 19.39 1.01
C GLY A 179 2.97 19.56 0.65
N GLY A 180 3.58 20.69 1.01
CA GLY A 180 5.01 20.92 0.83
C GLY A 180 5.92 20.03 1.69
N ARG A 181 5.55 19.80 2.96
CA ARG A 181 6.28 18.91 3.88
C ARG A 181 6.20 17.47 3.40
N PHE A 182 5.01 17.03 3.00
CA PHE A 182 4.82 15.68 2.48
C PHE A 182 5.56 15.44 1.17
N GLN A 183 5.55 16.41 0.24
CA GLN A 183 6.36 16.36 -0.98
C GLN A 183 7.86 16.29 -0.68
N TYR A 184 8.33 16.96 0.36
CA TYR A 184 9.71 16.81 0.84
C TYR A 184 9.98 15.39 1.32
N ILE A 185 9.09 14.78 2.12
CA ILE A 185 9.23 13.40 2.59
C ILE A 185 9.25 12.41 1.40
N ILE A 186 8.35 12.56 0.43
CA ILE A 186 8.33 11.76 -0.82
C ILE A 186 9.67 11.84 -1.55
N ALA A 187 10.25 13.04 -1.64
CA ALA A 187 11.50 13.27 -2.35
C ALA A 187 12.72 12.66 -1.64
N ASN A 188 12.63 12.36 -0.34
CA ASN A 188 13.75 12.04 0.54
C ASN A 188 13.60 10.70 1.30
N GLY A 189 12.82 9.76 0.77
CA GLY A 189 12.86 8.38 1.28
C GLY A 189 11.56 7.86 1.89
N LEU A 190 10.41 8.48 1.59
CA LEU A 190 9.12 7.86 1.90
C LEU A 190 9.04 6.43 1.34
N TRP A 191 8.51 5.52 2.14
CA TRP A 191 8.05 4.22 1.67
C TRP A 191 6.74 3.86 2.37
N LEU A 192 6.07 2.80 1.91
CA LEU A 192 4.81 2.35 2.48
C LEU A 192 4.96 0.97 3.13
N ALA A 193 4.69 0.92 4.43
CA ALA A 193 4.43 -0.31 5.15
C ALA A 193 2.96 -0.72 4.94
N VAL A 194 2.72 -2.00 4.64
CA VAL A 194 1.37 -2.56 4.51
C VAL A 194 1.28 -3.89 5.25
N HIS A 195 0.08 -4.25 5.70
CA HIS A 195 -0.22 -5.57 6.26
C HIS A 195 -1.13 -6.36 5.33
N PRO A 196 -0.62 -6.92 4.22
CA PRO A 196 -1.42 -7.68 3.28
C PRO A 196 -2.06 -8.88 3.97
N GLN A 197 -3.35 -8.79 4.28
CA GLN A 197 -4.17 -9.90 4.76
C GLN A 197 -4.79 -10.60 3.54
N ILE A 198 -4.08 -11.59 2.99
CA ILE A 198 -4.49 -12.27 1.75
C ILE A 198 -5.62 -13.26 2.03
N GLY A 199 -5.63 -13.90 3.20
CA GLY A 199 -6.55 -15.01 3.47
C GLY A 199 -6.37 -16.13 2.46
N ASN A 200 -7.48 -16.76 2.05
CA ASN A 200 -7.49 -17.70 0.94
C ASN A 200 -7.73 -17.04 -0.43
N ARG A 201 -7.63 -15.71 -0.56
CA ARG A 201 -7.87 -14.96 -1.82
C ARG A 201 -6.68 -15.04 -2.79
N VAL A 202 -6.23 -16.25 -3.03
CA VAL A 202 -5.14 -16.64 -3.91
C VAL A 202 -5.54 -17.94 -4.59
N TYR A 203 -5.20 -18.10 -5.86
CA TYR A 203 -5.41 -19.36 -6.55
C TYR A 203 -4.41 -19.56 -7.69
N GLN A 204 -4.37 -20.79 -8.18
CA GLN A 204 -3.64 -21.17 -9.37
C GLN A 204 -4.62 -21.68 -10.44
N GLU A 205 -4.50 -21.21 -11.68
CA GLU A 205 -5.27 -21.72 -12.82
C GLU A 205 -4.80 -23.15 -13.21
N PRO A 206 -5.71 -24.06 -13.64
CA PRO A 206 -5.32 -25.33 -14.24
C PRO A 206 -4.46 -25.08 -15.50
N PRO A 207 -3.47 -25.93 -15.82
CA PRO A 207 -2.59 -25.68 -16.96
C PRO A 207 -3.40 -25.57 -18.27
N GLY A 208 -3.35 -24.42 -18.93
CA GLY A 208 -4.12 -24.14 -20.15
C GLY A 208 -5.63 -24.00 -19.93
N GLY A 209 -6.08 -23.91 -18.68
CA GLY A 209 -7.47 -23.68 -18.31
C GLY A 209 -7.87 -22.20 -18.37
N PRO A 210 -9.15 -21.89 -18.10
CA PRO A 210 -9.63 -20.53 -18.07
C PRO A 210 -9.16 -19.80 -16.80
N ALA A 211 -8.90 -18.50 -16.94
CA ALA A 211 -8.24 -17.70 -15.90
C ALA A 211 -9.05 -17.49 -14.60
N HIS A 212 -10.35 -17.77 -14.63
CA HIS A 212 -11.29 -17.62 -13.52
C HIS A 212 -11.69 -18.97 -12.90
N LEU A 213 -10.95 -20.04 -13.19
CA LEU A 213 -11.22 -21.35 -12.61
C LEU A 213 -10.02 -21.76 -11.73
N PRO A 214 -10.17 -21.81 -10.40
CA PRO A 214 -9.10 -22.25 -9.53
C PRO A 214 -8.87 -23.77 -9.64
N ARG A 215 -7.62 -24.20 -9.52
CA ARG A 215 -7.27 -25.60 -9.22
C ARG A 215 -7.75 -25.98 -7.82
N SER A 216 -7.95 -27.28 -7.61
CA SER A 216 -8.08 -27.80 -6.26
C SER A 216 -6.76 -27.70 -5.50
N THR A 217 -6.85 -27.64 -4.17
CA THR A 217 -5.71 -27.41 -3.27
C THR A 217 -4.61 -28.45 -3.42
N ASP A 218 -4.97 -29.71 -3.67
CA ASP A 218 -4.06 -30.84 -3.87
C ASP A 218 -3.28 -30.79 -5.20
N GLN A 219 -3.67 -29.88 -6.11
CA GLN A 219 -3.04 -29.69 -7.43
C GLN A 219 -2.16 -28.43 -7.51
N LEU A 220 -2.02 -27.71 -6.39
CA LEU A 220 -1.21 -26.50 -6.34
C LEU A 220 0.28 -26.84 -6.45
N VAL A 221 0.99 -26.16 -7.35
CA VAL A 221 2.43 -26.35 -7.57
C VAL A 221 3.09 -24.99 -7.70
N ALA A 222 3.97 -24.65 -6.75
CA ALA A 222 4.56 -23.33 -6.62
C ALA A 222 5.33 -22.88 -7.86
N GLN A 223 6.03 -23.81 -8.53
CA GLN A 223 6.88 -23.50 -9.67
C GLN A 223 6.12 -23.42 -11.00
N GLU A 224 4.85 -23.83 -11.02
CA GLU A 224 4.04 -23.76 -12.23
C GLU A 224 3.38 -22.38 -12.40
N PRO A 225 3.19 -21.91 -13.65
CA PRO A 225 2.51 -20.64 -13.89
C PRO A 225 1.01 -20.71 -13.51
N GLY A 226 0.33 -19.57 -13.64
CA GLY A 226 -1.12 -19.46 -13.42
C GLY A 226 -1.50 -18.99 -12.01
N TRP A 227 -0.54 -18.57 -11.20
CA TRP A 227 -0.82 -17.97 -9.89
C TRP A 227 -1.36 -16.54 -10.00
N HIS A 228 -2.38 -16.25 -9.19
CA HIS A 228 -2.99 -14.93 -9.03
C HIS A 228 -2.85 -14.44 -7.59
N PHE A 229 -2.29 -13.23 -7.44
CA PHE A 229 -2.16 -12.53 -6.15
C PHE A 229 -2.69 -11.08 -6.22
N GLU A 230 -3.18 -10.67 -7.40
CA GLU A 230 -3.62 -9.32 -7.73
C GLU A 230 -5.05 -8.98 -7.28
N TYR A 231 -5.60 -9.70 -6.29
CA TYR A 231 -6.91 -9.39 -5.71
C TYR A 231 -7.04 -7.90 -5.33
N PRO A 232 -8.18 -7.23 -5.60
CA PRO A 232 -9.43 -7.74 -6.18
C PRO A 232 -9.51 -7.70 -7.72
N TYR A 233 -8.40 -7.47 -8.40
CA TYR A 233 -8.36 -7.32 -9.86
C TYR A 233 -8.24 -8.67 -10.60
N ASP A 234 -8.16 -9.77 -9.87
CA ASP A 234 -8.01 -11.10 -10.44
C ASP A 234 -9.26 -11.53 -11.23
N PRO A 235 -9.10 -12.39 -12.25
CA PRO A 235 -10.21 -12.82 -13.09
C PRO A 235 -11.36 -13.50 -12.32
N LEU A 236 -11.06 -14.29 -11.29
CA LEU A 236 -12.07 -15.00 -10.50
C LEU A 236 -12.98 -13.98 -9.80
N GLN A 237 -12.43 -13.06 -9.02
CA GLN A 237 -13.19 -12.00 -8.36
C GLN A 237 -14.06 -11.20 -9.34
N GLN A 238 -13.52 -10.87 -10.50
CA GLN A 238 -14.23 -10.08 -11.51
C GLN A 238 -15.39 -10.84 -12.19
N THR A 239 -15.45 -12.17 -12.08
CA THR A 239 -16.64 -12.94 -12.50
C THR A 239 -17.79 -12.85 -11.49
N TYR A 240 -17.48 -12.74 -10.19
CA TYR A 240 -18.49 -12.65 -9.13
C TYR A 240 -19.00 -11.23 -8.92
N ASP A 241 -18.10 -10.24 -8.87
CA ASP A 241 -18.45 -8.84 -8.65
C ASP A 241 -17.68 -7.95 -9.63
N ARG A 242 -18.26 -7.79 -10.81
CA ARG A 242 -17.60 -7.13 -11.93
C ARG A 242 -17.42 -5.63 -11.64
N GLY A 243 -16.19 -5.16 -11.75
CA GLY A 243 -15.86 -3.76 -11.50
C GLY A 243 -15.49 -3.47 -10.05
N ARG A 244 -15.41 -4.49 -9.19
CA ARG A 244 -14.82 -4.38 -7.86
C ARG A 244 -13.39 -3.87 -7.95
N THR A 245 -13.04 -2.92 -7.08
CA THR A 245 -11.69 -2.34 -7.01
C THR A 245 -11.31 -2.04 -5.56
N VAL A 246 -10.05 -1.70 -5.33
CA VAL A 246 -9.59 -1.19 -4.02
C VAL A 246 -10.28 0.12 -3.63
N PHE A 247 -10.86 0.88 -4.57
CA PHE A 247 -11.61 2.12 -4.31
C PHE A 247 -13.13 1.91 -4.18
N GLY A 248 -13.58 0.66 -4.22
CA GLY A 248 -14.99 0.30 -4.21
C GLY A 248 -15.57 0.28 -5.62
N ARG A 249 -16.82 0.75 -5.76
CA ARG A 249 -17.64 0.88 -6.99
C ARG A 249 -18.73 -0.18 -7.18
N THR A 250 -18.88 -1.07 -6.23
CA THR A 250 -19.95 -2.08 -6.24
C THR A 250 -20.73 -1.98 -4.95
N GLU A 251 -22.00 -2.41 -4.97
CA GLU A 251 -22.84 -2.42 -3.78
C GLU A 251 -22.24 -3.30 -2.67
N GLN A 252 -21.47 -4.33 -3.03
CA GLN A 252 -20.81 -5.23 -2.09
C GLN A 252 -19.56 -4.63 -1.44
N THR A 253 -18.95 -3.62 -2.07
CA THR A 253 -17.77 -2.92 -1.53
C THR A 253 -17.87 -1.42 -1.70
N PRO A 254 -18.79 -0.77 -0.98
CA PRO A 254 -18.95 0.68 -1.08
C PRO A 254 -17.68 1.44 -0.63
N TYR A 255 -16.93 0.88 0.32
CA TYR A 255 -15.70 1.47 0.86
C TYR A 255 -14.41 0.84 0.33
N GLY A 256 -14.52 0.12 -0.80
CA GLY A 256 -13.38 -0.58 -1.37
C GLY A 256 -13.08 -1.92 -0.76
N GLU A 257 -12.04 -2.52 -1.32
CA GLU A 257 -11.60 -3.87 -1.03
C GLU A 257 -10.08 -3.84 -0.82
N PRO A 258 -9.63 -3.58 0.42
CA PRO A 258 -8.22 -3.40 0.72
C PRO A 258 -7.47 -4.73 0.88
N PHE A 259 -8.18 -5.85 1.01
CA PHE A 259 -7.55 -7.15 1.21
C PHE A 259 -6.72 -7.59 -0.01
N GLY A 260 -5.89 -8.61 0.17
CA GLY A 260 -5.00 -9.13 -0.88
C GLY A 260 -3.57 -8.57 -0.81
N LEU A 261 -2.71 -9.08 -1.69
CA LEU A 261 -1.27 -8.76 -1.63
C LEU A 261 -0.99 -7.29 -1.95
N ILE A 262 -1.67 -6.74 -2.95
CA ILE A 262 -1.40 -5.39 -3.47
C ILE A 262 -2.50 -4.38 -3.15
N GLY A 263 -3.58 -4.77 -2.45
CA GLY A 263 -4.80 -3.98 -2.29
C GLY A 263 -4.57 -2.58 -1.71
N VAL A 264 -4.19 -2.51 -0.42
CA VAL A 264 -3.84 -1.25 0.27
C VAL A 264 -2.76 -0.47 -0.48
N ALA A 265 -1.76 -1.16 -1.00
CA ALA A 265 -0.64 -0.52 -1.66
C ALA A 265 -1.06 0.17 -2.98
N GLN A 266 -1.85 -0.49 -3.82
CA GLN A 266 -2.38 0.08 -5.05
C GLN A 266 -3.25 1.31 -4.75
N MET A 267 -4.06 1.24 -3.70
CA MET A 267 -4.88 2.36 -3.23
C MET A 267 -3.99 3.57 -2.87
N PHE A 268 -2.96 3.35 -2.06
CA PHE A 268 -2.00 4.39 -1.67
C PHE A 268 -1.29 5.02 -2.87
N GLN A 269 -0.72 4.22 -3.78
CA GLN A 269 0.02 4.74 -4.95
C GLN A 269 -0.86 5.59 -5.87
N ASP A 270 -2.11 5.17 -6.06
CA ASP A 270 -3.08 5.92 -6.87
C ASP A 270 -3.46 7.24 -6.19
N MET A 271 -3.59 7.28 -4.87
CA MET A 271 -3.87 8.52 -4.12
C MET A 271 -2.67 9.46 -4.12
N LEU A 272 -1.47 8.92 -3.96
CA LEU A 272 -0.20 9.64 -4.09
C LEU A 272 -0.09 10.36 -5.43
N ARG A 273 -0.37 9.63 -6.52
CA ARG A 273 -0.39 10.22 -7.86
C ARG A 273 -1.47 11.28 -8.01
N ARG A 274 -2.71 11.01 -7.55
CA ARG A 274 -3.85 11.93 -7.75
C ARG A 274 -3.72 13.22 -6.97
N ARG A 275 -3.22 13.16 -5.73
CA ARG A 275 -3.18 14.31 -4.81
C ARG A 275 -1.90 15.12 -4.90
N PHE A 276 -0.78 14.47 -5.21
CA PHE A 276 0.55 15.11 -5.16
C PHE A 276 1.31 15.07 -6.48
N ASP A 277 0.75 14.46 -7.54
CA ASP A 277 1.43 14.20 -8.83
C ASP A 277 2.79 13.52 -8.64
N ALA A 278 2.89 12.67 -7.60
CA ALA A 278 4.09 11.95 -7.26
C ALA A 278 4.13 10.59 -7.96
N GLY A 279 5.34 10.09 -8.19
CA GLY A 279 5.58 8.75 -8.68
C GLY A 279 5.42 7.72 -7.55
N PRO A 280 5.49 6.43 -7.87
CA PRO A 280 5.33 5.39 -6.86
C PRO A 280 6.50 5.39 -5.87
N VAL A 281 6.21 5.09 -4.61
CA VAL A 281 7.22 4.84 -3.56
C VAL A 281 7.41 3.35 -3.30
N PRO A 282 8.51 2.90 -2.67
CA PRO A 282 8.67 1.49 -2.30
C PRO A 282 7.57 1.02 -1.35
N VAL A 283 7.17 -0.24 -1.49
CA VAL A 283 6.19 -0.91 -0.64
C VAL A 283 6.76 -2.21 -0.14
N VAL A 284 6.64 -2.45 1.16
CA VAL A 284 6.99 -3.74 1.78
C VAL A 284 5.81 -4.17 2.65
N GLY A 285 5.38 -5.43 2.48
CA GLY A 285 4.49 -6.05 3.46
C GLY A 285 5.27 -6.23 4.76
N THR A 286 4.96 -5.47 5.80
CA THR A 286 5.69 -5.51 7.07
C THR A 286 5.12 -6.59 7.99
N ALA A 287 3.85 -6.90 7.83
CA ALA A 287 3.19 -8.04 8.44
C ALA A 287 2.26 -8.70 7.40
N GLY A 288 1.70 -9.86 7.73
CA GLY A 288 0.64 -10.52 7.00
C GLY A 288 1.14 -11.64 6.09
N GLY A 289 0.65 -11.62 4.86
CA GLY A 289 0.79 -12.68 3.87
C GLY A 289 -0.50 -13.47 3.74
N ILE A 290 -0.35 -14.76 3.47
CA ILE A 290 -1.46 -15.70 3.58
C ILE A 290 -1.64 -15.93 5.09
N THR A 291 -2.73 -15.45 5.66
CA THR A 291 -3.02 -15.55 7.10
C THR A 291 -4.51 -15.84 7.30
N PRO A 292 -4.90 -16.67 8.29
CA PRO A 292 -4.04 -17.42 9.20
C PRO A 292 -3.25 -18.55 8.50
N VAL A 293 -2.25 -19.12 9.17
CA VAL A 293 -1.47 -20.26 8.65
C VAL A 293 -2.20 -21.57 8.99
N PRO A 294 -2.71 -22.37 8.03
CA PRO A 294 -3.49 -23.59 8.31
C PRO A 294 -2.73 -24.56 9.22
N LYS A 295 -3.36 -25.19 10.20
CA LYS A 295 -2.69 -26.16 11.09
C LYS A 295 -2.38 -27.47 10.32
N PRO A 296 -1.23 -28.14 10.57
CA PRO A 296 -0.94 -29.43 9.92
C PRO A 296 -2.00 -30.49 10.24
N GLY A 297 -2.59 -31.09 9.21
CA GLY A 297 -3.68 -32.05 9.36
C GLY A 297 -5.00 -31.46 9.90
N GLY A 298 -5.07 -30.13 10.04
CA GLY A 298 -6.28 -29.41 10.42
C GLY A 298 -7.26 -29.26 9.26
N VAL A 299 -8.41 -28.66 9.56
CA VAL A 299 -9.39 -28.30 8.53
C VAL A 299 -8.77 -27.21 7.63
N PRO A 300 -8.85 -27.36 6.30
CA PRO A 300 -8.44 -26.32 5.38
C PRO A 300 -9.16 -24.98 5.67
N ILE A 301 -8.44 -23.86 5.62
CA ILE A 301 -9.03 -22.54 5.86
C ILE A 301 -9.70 -22.03 4.58
N GLN A 302 -10.91 -21.48 4.70
CA GLN A 302 -11.66 -20.92 3.58
C GLN A 302 -12.58 -19.77 4.01
N PRO A 303 -12.04 -18.67 4.56
CA PRO A 303 -12.86 -17.53 4.97
C PRO A 303 -13.64 -16.90 3.80
N ASP A 304 -13.14 -17.05 2.57
CA ASP A 304 -13.81 -16.60 1.35
C ASP A 304 -14.18 -17.80 0.46
N GLU A 305 -15.46 -18.19 0.47
CA GLU A 305 -15.96 -19.39 -0.24
C GLU A 305 -15.77 -19.34 -1.76
N ARG A 306 -15.52 -18.15 -2.32
CA ARG A 306 -15.28 -17.98 -3.77
C ARG A 306 -13.94 -18.55 -4.19
N TYR A 307 -13.00 -18.65 -3.26
CA TYR A 307 -11.65 -19.16 -3.48
C TYR A 307 -11.51 -20.59 -2.95
N PRO A 308 -10.57 -21.38 -3.49
CA PRO A 308 -10.33 -22.72 -2.97
C PRO A 308 -9.88 -22.64 -1.50
N PRO A 309 -10.20 -23.66 -0.69
CA PRO A 309 -9.66 -23.78 0.66
C PRO A 309 -8.13 -23.97 0.62
N LEU A 310 -7.43 -23.55 1.68
CA LEU A 310 -6.00 -23.78 1.83
C LEU A 310 -5.72 -24.72 3.01
N ASP A 311 -5.13 -25.87 2.72
CA ASP A 311 -4.49 -26.72 3.72
C ASP A 311 -3.01 -26.34 3.90
N ASP A 312 -2.29 -27.04 4.79
CA ASP A 312 -0.88 -26.75 5.12
C ASP A 312 0.05 -26.87 3.88
N GLU A 313 -0.22 -27.82 2.97
CA GLU A 313 0.56 -27.99 1.74
C GLU A 313 0.20 -26.93 0.70
N GLY A 314 -1.08 -26.65 0.49
CA GLY A 314 -1.56 -25.58 -0.39
C GLY A 314 -1.05 -24.21 0.03
N TYR A 315 -1.07 -23.92 1.33
CA TYR A 315 -0.43 -22.75 1.92
C TYR A 315 1.07 -22.71 1.58
N THR A 316 1.77 -23.85 1.74
CA THR A 316 3.20 -23.93 1.44
C THR A 316 3.48 -23.62 -0.02
N GLN A 317 2.69 -24.17 -0.95
CA GLN A 317 2.83 -23.93 -2.38
C GLN A 317 2.54 -22.46 -2.72
N ALA A 318 1.45 -21.90 -2.19
CA ALA A 318 1.05 -20.53 -2.43
C ALA A 318 2.08 -19.52 -1.91
N THR A 319 2.61 -19.70 -0.68
CA THR A 319 3.62 -18.79 -0.10
C THR A 319 4.95 -18.83 -0.88
N LEU A 320 5.36 -20.00 -1.39
CA LEU A 320 6.53 -20.09 -2.27
C LEU A 320 6.31 -19.38 -3.61
N ALA A 321 5.14 -19.58 -4.21
CA ALA A 321 4.76 -18.93 -5.46
C ALA A 321 4.61 -17.42 -5.30
N LEU A 322 4.16 -16.94 -4.14
CA LEU A 322 3.98 -15.52 -3.85
C LEU A 322 5.28 -14.75 -3.99
N VAL A 323 6.35 -15.25 -3.37
CA VAL A 323 7.68 -14.61 -3.44
C VAL A 323 8.22 -14.63 -4.87
N ASP A 324 8.04 -15.73 -5.59
CA ASP A 324 8.42 -15.85 -7.01
C ASP A 324 7.65 -14.85 -7.88
N TRP A 325 6.34 -14.76 -7.66
CA TRP A 325 5.45 -13.83 -8.34
C TRP A 325 5.87 -12.38 -8.08
N LEU A 326 6.22 -12.01 -6.84
CA LEU A 326 6.72 -10.66 -6.52
C LEU A 326 7.97 -10.28 -7.32
N VAL A 327 8.88 -11.23 -7.56
CA VAL A 327 10.06 -10.98 -8.40
C VAL A 327 9.69 -10.80 -9.86
N ARG A 328 8.85 -11.68 -10.39
CA ARG A 328 8.65 -11.83 -11.84
C ARG A 328 7.49 -11.02 -12.42
N ARG A 329 6.45 -10.79 -11.63
CA ARG A 329 5.16 -10.23 -12.06
C ARG A 329 4.67 -9.10 -11.17
N GLY A 330 5.08 -9.08 -9.90
CA GLY A 330 4.65 -8.06 -8.95
C GLY A 330 5.04 -6.65 -9.39
N PRO A 331 4.26 -5.62 -9.00
CA PRO A 331 4.56 -4.24 -9.34
C PRO A 331 6.02 -3.87 -9.01
N PRO A 332 6.68 -3.02 -9.81
CA PRO A 332 8.09 -2.67 -9.59
C PRO A 332 8.33 -1.98 -8.24
N TRP A 333 7.29 -1.37 -7.67
CA TRP A 333 7.31 -0.70 -6.37
C TRP A 333 6.99 -1.63 -5.19
N PHE A 334 6.55 -2.88 -5.41
CA PHE A 334 6.29 -3.84 -4.32
C PHE A 334 7.49 -4.77 -4.12
N TRP A 335 8.24 -4.57 -3.04
CA TRP A 335 9.61 -5.07 -2.91
C TRP A 335 9.74 -6.37 -2.14
N GLY A 336 8.80 -6.69 -1.27
CA GLY A 336 8.84 -7.92 -0.49
C GLY A 336 7.74 -7.98 0.54
N ILE A 337 7.74 -9.07 1.30
CA ILE A 337 6.80 -9.30 2.38
C ILE A 337 7.48 -10.02 3.54
N ALA A 338 7.27 -9.51 4.73
CA ALA A 338 7.53 -10.17 6.00
C ALA A 338 6.28 -10.93 6.43
N LEU A 339 6.41 -12.25 6.58
CA LEU A 339 5.33 -13.08 7.11
C LEU A 339 5.10 -12.71 8.59
N SER A 340 3.84 -12.48 8.98
CA SER A 340 3.45 -11.88 10.27
C SER A 340 4.03 -12.51 11.53
N ASN A 341 4.23 -13.82 11.53
CA ASN A 341 4.43 -14.50 12.80
C ASN A 341 5.52 -15.56 12.72
N GLU A 342 6.72 -15.17 13.16
CA GLU A 342 7.82 -16.09 13.42
C GLU A 342 7.39 -17.29 14.26
N ARG A 343 6.55 -17.07 15.28
CA ARG A 343 6.03 -18.14 16.14
C ARG A 343 5.19 -19.15 15.35
N ASP A 344 4.39 -18.70 14.39
CA ASP A 344 3.58 -19.60 13.56
C ASP A 344 4.45 -20.43 12.60
N MET A 345 5.56 -19.85 12.15
CA MET A 345 6.50 -20.48 11.21
C MET A 345 7.50 -21.42 11.89
N TYR A 346 7.71 -21.31 13.20
CA TYR A 346 8.73 -22.07 13.93
C TYR A 346 8.24 -22.77 15.21
N ASP A 347 7.41 -22.12 16.03
CA ASP A 347 7.17 -22.56 17.41
C ASP A 347 5.87 -23.34 17.56
N VAL A 348 4.77 -22.87 16.97
CA VAL A 348 3.43 -23.50 17.13
C VAL A 348 3.42 -24.94 16.62
N ARG A 349 4.24 -25.26 15.62
CA ARG A 349 4.23 -26.55 14.92
C ARG A 349 5.61 -27.13 14.60
N GLY A 350 6.68 -26.51 15.10
CA GLY A 350 8.02 -26.70 14.56
C GLY A 350 8.25 -25.91 13.27
N THR A 351 9.40 -26.13 12.62
CA THR A 351 9.77 -25.43 11.38
C THR A 351 8.80 -25.73 10.23
N HIS A 352 8.02 -24.73 9.83
CA HIS A 352 7.05 -24.81 8.75
C HIS A 352 7.70 -25.26 7.42
N PRO A 353 7.03 -26.07 6.58
CA PRO A 353 7.57 -26.54 5.29
C PRO A 353 8.08 -25.43 4.36
N VAL A 354 7.43 -24.26 4.34
CA VAL A 354 7.92 -23.05 3.63
C VAL A 354 9.38 -22.73 3.97
N ILE A 355 9.72 -22.62 5.26
CA ILE A 355 11.08 -22.35 5.73
C ILE A 355 12.02 -23.46 5.25
N SER A 356 11.63 -24.71 5.46
CA SER A 356 12.43 -25.87 5.05
C SER A 356 12.73 -25.89 3.55
N ARG A 357 11.83 -25.36 2.72
CA ARG A 357 12.02 -25.22 1.27
C ARG A 357 12.89 -24.00 0.93
N TRP A 358 12.72 -22.85 1.57
CA TRP A 358 13.60 -21.69 1.37
C TRP A 358 15.06 -21.94 1.72
N VAL A 359 15.36 -22.76 2.74
CA VAL A 359 16.74 -23.19 3.04
C VAL A 359 17.39 -23.90 1.84
N LYS A 360 16.60 -24.60 1.03
CA LYS A 360 17.09 -25.40 -0.11
C LYS A 360 17.11 -24.61 -1.42
N ILE A 361 16.37 -23.51 -1.51
CA ILE A 361 16.15 -22.77 -2.75
C ILE A 361 16.75 -21.36 -2.59
N PRO A 362 17.77 -20.98 -3.39
CA PRO A 362 18.30 -19.62 -3.34
C PRO A 362 17.19 -18.58 -3.65
N PRO A 363 17.24 -17.38 -3.04
CA PRO A 363 16.32 -16.31 -3.38
C PRO A 363 16.57 -15.79 -4.80
N ASP A 364 15.50 -15.54 -5.53
CA ASP A 364 15.55 -14.73 -6.75
C ASP A 364 15.56 -13.24 -6.33
N GLU A 365 16.32 -12.42 -7.06
CA GLU A 365 16.43 -10.98 -6.80
C GLU A 365 15.44 -10.19 -7.65
N LYS A 366 14.72 -9.26 -7.02
CA LYS A 366 13.83 -8.32 -7.69
C LYS A 366 14.64 -7.25 -8.43
N THR A 367 14.38 -7.10 -9.72
CA THR A 367 14.92 -5.98 -10.50
C THR A 367 14.01 -4.76 -10.31
N VAL A 368 14.61 -3.63 -9.91
CA VAL A 368 13.89 -2.37 -9.71
C VAL A 368 14.26 -1.39 -10.83
N PRO A 369 13.29 -0.89 -11.59
CA PRO A 369 13.52 0.10 -12.64
C PRO A 369 13.85 1.49 -12.07
N ASP A 370 14.42 2.35 -12.92
CA ASP A 370 14.71 3.75 -12.62
C ASP A 370 13.42 4.59 -12.73
N ILE A 371 12.55 4.46 -11.72
CA ILE A 371 11.30 5.23 -11.62
C ILE A 371 11.47 6.28 -10.51
N SER A 372 11.27 7.55 -10.85
CA SER A 372 11.26 8.63 -9.88
C SER A 372 10.06 8.51 -8.93
N THR A 373 10.29 8.68 -7.63
CA THR A 373 9.23 8.84 -6.63
C THR A 373 8.53 10.20 -6.75
N GLY A 374 9.12 11.13 -7.50
CA GLY A 374 8.65 12.52 -7.57
C GLY A 374 8.95 13.28 -6.28
N GLY A 375 8.03 14.18 -5.92
CA GLY A 375 8.20 15.14 -4.83
C GLY A 375 9.01 16.37 -5.25
N TYR A 376 8.79 17.47 -4.55
CA TYR A 376 9.58 18.68 -4.69
C TYR A 376 10.62 18.70 -3.58
N SER A 377 11.88 18.95 -3.92
CA SER A 377 12.92 19.27 -2.93
C SER A 377 13.21 20.77 -3.02
N PRO A 378 12.54 21.63 -2.21
CA PRO A 378 12.80 23.07 -2.20
C PRO A 378 14.22 23.40 -1.77
N LEU A 379 14.86 22.49 -1.04
CA LEU A 379 16.14 22.67 -0.42
C LEU A 379 17.06 21.57 -0.91
N ARG A 380 18.01 21.93 -1.77
CA ARG A 380 19.32 21.26 -1.74
C ARG A 380 19.93 21.54 -0.37
N VAL A 381 19.47 20.85 0.67
CA VAL A 381 20.29 20.62 1.84
C VAL A 381 21.51 19.94 1.25
N SER A 382 22.65 20.63 1.29
CA SER A 382 23.90 20.05 0.80
C SER A 382 24.03 18.72 1.54
N ALA A 383 24.10 17.62 0.79
CA ALA A 383 24.17 16.28 1.37
C ALA A 383 25.14 16.34 2.55
N PRO A 384 24.76 15.82 3.74
CA PRO A 384 25.66 15.81 4.87
C PRO A 384 26.97 15.25 4.35
N THR A 385 28.04 16.05 4.46
CA THR A 385 29.35 15.63 4.00
C THR A 385 29.57 14.28 4.65
N PRO A 386 29.80 13.19 3.88
CA PRO A 386 29.96 11.86 4.45
C PRO A 386 30.91 12.03 5.61
N VAL A 387 30.49 11.58 6.80
CA VAL A 387 31.33 11.64 7.98
C VAL A 387 32.55 10.82 7.61
N VAL A 388 33.59 11.51 7.12
CA VAL A 388 34.89 10.94 6.89
C VAL A 388 35.27 10.49 8.27
N GLU A 389 35.19 9.19 8.48
CA GLU A 389 35.68 8.50 9.65
C GLU A 389 37.02 9.16 9.96
N ARG A 390 37.06 9.99 11.01
CA ARG A 390 38.30 10.65 11.37
C ARG A 390 39.25 9.50 11.64
N VAL A 391 40.23 9.34 10.74
CA VAL A 391 41.41 8.53 11.01
C VAL A 391 41.81 8.91 12.43
N PRO A 392 41.82 7.96 13.39
CA PRO A 392 42.02 8.30 14.78
C PRO A 392 43.28 9.16 14.86
N GLU A 393 43.09 10.43 15.23
CA GLU A 393 44.22 11.30 15.53
C GLU A 393 45.05 10.55 16.55
N THR A 394 46.32 10.34 16.20
CA THR A 394 47.34 9.73 17.05
C THR A 394 47.10 10.18 18.48
N GLN A 395 46.89 9.21 19.38
CA GLN A 395 46.63 9.44 20.79
C GLN A 395 47.54 10.56 21.30
N PRO A 396 46.99 11.64 21.92
CA PRO A 396 47.82 12.64 22.56
C PRO A 396 48.68 11.93 23.62
N GLU A 397 49.97 12.31 23.68
CA GLU A 397 50.88 11.83 24.72
C GLU A 397 50.22 11.96 26.10
N PRO A 398 50.40 10.96 26.99
CA PRO A 398 49.75 10.97 28.29
C PRO A 398 50.07 12.27 29.03
N GLU A 399 49.03 13.02 29.37
CA GLU A 399 49.17 14.21 30.19
C GLU A 399 49.85 13.85 31.53
N PRO A 400 50.71 14.74 32.05
CA PRO A 400 51.40 14.49 33.31
C PRO A 400 50.37 14.26 34.43
N GLU A 401 50.51 13.14 35.15
CA GLU A 401 49.68 12.79 36.30
C GLU A 401 49.52 14.00 37.24
N VAL A 402 48.32 14.58 37.26
CA VAL A 402 47.94 15.58 38.24
C VAL A 402 47.84 14.85 39.59
N PRO A 403 48.57 15.28 40.63
CA PRO A 403 48.49 14.63 41.93
C PRO A 403 47.05 14.70 42.45
N ALA A 404 46.51 13.55 42.85
CA ALA A 404 45.19 13.45 43.44
C ALA A 404 45.04 14.46 44.58
N LEU A 405 44.01 15.31 44.50
CA LEU A 405 43.63 16.18 45.60
C LEU A 405 43.20 15.30 46.78
N PRO A 406 43.55 15.66 48.02
CA PRO A 406 43.01 15.02 49.21
C PRO A 406 41.49 15.01 49.17
N ASP A 407 40.85 13.92 49.63
CA ASP A 407 39.40 13.73 49.54
C ASP A 407 38.60 14.91 50.13
N ASP A 408 39.12 15.58 51.15
CA ASP A 408 38.54 16.76 51.78
C ASP A 408 38.56 18.02 50.90
N GLU A 409 39.51 18.15 49.96
CA GLU A 409 39.50 19.21 48.96
C GLU A 409 38.63 18.86 47.75
N LEU A 410 38.47 17.56 47.45
CA LEU A 410 37.58 17.08 46.38
C LEU A 410 36.11 17.34 46.73
N TYR A 411 35.68 17.02 47.95
CA TYR A 411 34.32 17.30 48.39
C TYR A 411 34.03 18.81 48.49
N ALA A 412 35.00 19.62 48.92
CA ALA A 412 34.85 21.07 48.93
C ALA A 412 34.77 21.67 47.53
N ALA A 413 35.44 21.07 46.52
CA ALA A 413 35.36 21.51 45.14
C ALA A 413 34.03 21.09 44.47
N LEU A 414 33.50 19.91 44.82
CA LEU A 414 32.18 19.45 44.35
C LEU A 414 31.05 20.29 44.96
N ASP A 415 31.10 20.61 46.25
CA ASP A 415 30.13 21.52 46.89
C ASP A 415 30.15 22.92 46.26
N LEU A 416 31.31 23.37 45.76
CA LEU A 416 31.45 24.67 45.09
C LEU A 416 30.94 24.64 43.65
N LEU A 417 31.03 23.49 42.97
CA LEU A 417 30.46 23.27 41.65
C LEU A 417 28.92 23.19 41.71
N ASP A 418 28.37 22.47 42.69
CA ASP A 418 26.92 22.42 42.94
C ASP A 418 26.36 23.81 43.28
N ALA A 419 27.10 24.61 44.05
CA ALA A 419 26.70 25.98 44.37
C ALA A 419 26.74 26.92 43.14
N VAL A 420 27.69 26.72 42.22
CA VAL A 420 27.79 27.49 40.97
C VAL A 420 26.72 27.06 39.96
N GLU A 421 26.38 25.76 39.88
CA GLU A 421 25.26 25.28 39.08
C GLU A 421 23.90 25.76 39.61
N GLN A 422 23.72 25.82 40.94
CA GLN A 422 22.51 26.42 41.53
C GLN A 422 22.39 27.92 41.28
N GLU A 423 23.49 28.68 41.29
CA GLU A 423 23.47 30.12 40.93
C GLU A 423 23.23 30.34 39.42
N ALA A 424 23.79 29.48 38.55
CA ALA A 424 23.56 29.56 37.10
C ALA A 424 22.10 29.26 36.72
N HIS A 425 21.48 28.24 37.34
CA HIS A 425 20.07 27.91 37.11
C HIS A 425 19.09 29.00 37.58
N LEU A 426 19.48 29.83 38.55
CA LEU A 426 18.68 30.97 39.02
C LEU A 426 18.86 32.23 38.17
N GLN A 427 19.97 32.38 37.44
CA GLN A 427 20.16 33.49 36.50
C GLN A 427 19.46 33.24 35.16
N ASP A 428 19.44 32.00 34.67
CA ASP A 428 18.76 31.65 33.40
C ASP A 428 17.23 31.79 33.50
N TYR A 429 16.64 31.68 34.69
CA TYR A 429 15.21 31.89 34.90
C TYR A 429 14.79 33.38 34.95
N VAL A 430 15.74 34.29 35.18
CA VAL A 430 15.47 35.75 35.26
C VAL A 430 15.72 36.43 33.90
N GLU A 431 16.66 35.94 33.09
CA GLU A 431 16.92 36.51 31.75
C GLU A 431 15.85 36.11 30.71
N LEU A 432 15.11 35.01 30.91
CA LEU A 432 14.02 34.58 30.03
C LEU A 432 12.70 35.38 30.20
N GLU A 433 12.47 36.02 31.35
CA GLU A 433 11.30 36.91 31.54
C GLU A 433 11.53 38.33 30.98
N ASP A 434 12.78 38.81 30.95
CA ASP A 434 13.12 40.15 30.45
C ASP A 434 13.20 40.20 28.90
N ASP A 435 13.69 39.14 28.24
CA ASP A 435 13.76 39.08 26.78
C ASP A 435 12.37 38.91 26.10
N PHE A 436 11.38 38.38 26.83
CA PHE A 436 10.01 38.23 26.31
C PHE A 436 9.23 39.56 26.33
N LEU A 437 9.64 40.51 27.17
CA LEU A 437 9.00 41.83 27.28
C LEU A 437 9.59 42.86 26.30
N ASP A 438 10.84 42.69 25.84
CA ASP A 438 11.47 43.54 24.82
C ASP A 438 11.05 43.18 23.37
N LEU A 439 10.51 41.98 23.13
CA LEU A 439 10.04 41.54 21.81
C LEU A 439 8.66 42.10 21.42
N LEU A 440 7.93 42.73 22.34
CA LEU A 440 6.65 43.43 22.10
C LEU A 440 6.85 44.93 21.78
N GLY A 441 7.94 45.23 21.07
CA GLY A 441 8.38 46.56 20.69
C GLY A 441 7.29 47.49 20.16
N GLU A 442 7.24 48.64 20.81
CA GLU A 442 6.46 49.84 20.53
C GLU A 442 6.55 50.27 19.06
N GLY A 443 5.41 50.25 18.36
CA GLY A 443 5.26 50.90 17.06
C GLY A 443 4.64 52.29 17.19
N GLU A 444 5.45 53.35 17.09
CA GLU A 444 4.95 54.71 16.84
C GLU A 444 4.47 54.90 15.38
N PRO A 445 3.45 55.75 15.15
CA PRO A 445 2.72 55.82 13.89
C PRO A 445 3.29 56.85 12.89
N VAL A 446 3.22 56.51 11.59
CA VAL A 446 3.55 57.42 10.49
C VAL A 446 2.39 58.39 10.21
N ALA A 447 2.75 59.66 10.07
CA ALA A 447 1.88 60.84 10.01
C ALA A 447 1.13 61.07 8.67
N ALA A 448 -0.11 61.55 8.82
CA ALA A 448 -0.77 62.70 8.17
C ALA A 448 -0.74 62.92 6.64
N ARG A 449 -1.94 63.03 6.02
CA ARG A 449 -2.41 64.27 5.33
C ARG A 449 -3.89 64.24 4.90
N LEU A 450 -4.61 65.32 5.30
CA LEU A 450 -5.84 65.93 4.71
C LEU A 450 -7.16 65.18 4.98
N THR A 451 -8.26 65.72 5.53
CA THR A 451 -8.83 67.09 5.65
C THR A 451 -9.80 67.16 6.86
N PRO A 452 -10.22 68.37 7.31
CA PRO A 452 -10.90 68.60 8.58
C PRO A 452 -12.43 68.66 8.45
N GLU A 453 -13.16 68.28 9.51
CA GLU A 453 -14.35 68.98 10.06
C GLU A 453 -15.03 68.09 11.13
N GLY A 454 -15.37 68.67 12.29
CA GLY A 454 -16.42 68.14 13.17
C GLY A 454 -16.05 67.78 14.61
N ASP A 455 -15.84 68.80 15.45
CA ASP A 455 -16.42 68.98 16.78
C ASP A 455 -16.58 67.81 17.81
N VAL A 456 -15.89 68.02 18.95
CA VAL A 456 -16.37 67.91 20.35
C VAL A 456 -16.49 66.51 20.99
N ALA A 457 -15.59 66.21 21.95
CA ALA A 457 -15.89 66.11 23.40
C ALA A 457 -14.68 65.52 24.17
N GLU A 458 -14.38 66.06 25.36
CA GLU A 458 -13.33 65.59 26.28
C GLU A 458 -13.62 64.20 26.86
N PRO A 459 -12.62 63.34 27.12
CA PRO A 459 -12.77 62.20 28.02
C PRO A 459 -12.46 62.61 29.47
N GLY A 460 -13.42 62.37 30.36
CA GLY A 460 -13.25 62.39 31.81
C GLY A 460 -12.54 61.14 32.34
N PRO A 461 -12.15 61.13 33.63
CA PRO A 461 -11.25 60.14 34.21
C PRO A 461 -12.00 58.87 34.63
N THR A 462 -11.37 57.71 34.47
CA THR A 462 -11.82 56.46 35.10
C THR A 462 -10.63 55.78 35.77
N ASP A 463 -10.47 56.09 37.05
CA ASP A 463 -10.04 55.12 38.06
C ASP A 463 -11.25 54.22 38.43
N ASP A 464 -10.96 53.06 39.00
CA ASP A 464 -11.85 51.99 39.49
C ASP A 464 -12.37 50.97 38.47
N LEU A 465 -11.69 49.82 38.40
CA LEU A 465 -12.30 48.48 38.33
C LEU A 465 -11.25 47.39 38.68
N LEU A 466 -10.86 47.35 39.96
CA LEU A 466 -10.42 46.13 40.64
C LEU A 466 -11.64 45.59 41.40
N ALA A 467 -11.99 44.33 41.12
CA ALA A 467 -12.96 43.45 41.79
C ALA A 467 -14.11 43.02 40.88
N ILE A 468 -13.99 41.81 40.33
CA ILE A 468 -15.01 40.74 40.19
C ILE A 468 -14.26 39.58 39.54
N ILE A 469 -13.78 38.62 40.34
CA ILE A 469 -13.95 37.17 40.13
C ILE A 469 -13.87 36.55 41.54
N SER A 470 -15.03 36.27 42.12
CA SER A 470 -15.17 35.31 43.22
C SER A 470 -15.62 33.96 42.62
N PRO A 471 -15.25 32.84 43.24
CA PRO A 471 -15.58 31.50 42.74
C PRO A 471 -17.09 31.23 42.86
N VAL A 472 -17.63 30.61 41.82
CA VAL A 472 -19.01 30.08 41.81
C VAL A 472 -19.02 28.83 42.70
N GLU A 473 -19.74 28.94 43.81
CA GLU A 473 -20.17 27.79 44.62
C GLU A 473 -21.20 26.98 43.80
N VAL A 474 -20.92 25.70 43.58
CA VAL A 474 -21.89 24.74 43.03
C VAL A 474 -22.68 24.19 44.20
N GLU A 475 -23.96 24.54 44.28
CA GLU A 475 -24.91 23.94 45.22
C GLU A 475 -25.21 22.49 44.80
N GLU A 476 -25.01 21.55 45.73
CA GLU A 476 -25.51 20.18 45.63
C GLU A 476 -27.04 20.18 45.53
N ALA A 477 -27.56 19.73 44.39
CA ALA A 477 -28.97 19.46 44.22
C ALA A 477 -29.29 18.09 44.81
N THR A 478 -30.07 18.08 45.89
CA THR A 478 -30.62 16.89 46.54
C THR A 478 -31.60 16.16 45.63
N GLU A 479 -31.35 14.87 45.45
CA GLU A 479 -32.17 13.89 44.76
C GLU A 479 -33.44 13.56 45.57
N SER A 480 -34.51 14.34 45.37
CA SER A 480 -35.86 13.94 45.79
C SER A 480 -36.90 14.63 44.92
N ASP A 481 -37.39 13.93 43.88
CA ASP A 481 -38.77 14.00 43.35
C ASP A 481 -38.84 13.37 41.93
N LEU A 482 -38.65 12.05 41.85
CA LEU A 482 -39.05 11.26 40.67
C LEU A 482 -40.09 10.19 41.05
N PRO A 483 -41.07 9.91 40.16
CA PRO A 483 -42.22 9.07 40.48
C PRO A 483 -41.87 7.59 40.62
N LYS A 484 -42.36 6.98 41.71
CA LYS A 484 -42.20 5.56 42.06
C LYS A 484 -42.67 4.61 40.97
N VAL A 485 -41.75 3.79 40.47
CA VAL A 485 -41.99 2.51 39.78
C VAL A 485 -42.21 1.44 40.87
N PRO A 486 -43.15 0.48 40.72
CA PRO A 486 -43.41 -0.51 41.77
C PRO A 486 -42.25 -1.51 41.89
N ASP A 487 -41.85 -1.72 43.15
CA ASP A 487 -40.83 -2.69 43.58
C ASP A 487 -41.14 -4.10 43.08
N VAL A 488 -40.15 -4.72 42.42
CA VAL A 488 -40.09 -6.17 42.22
C VAL A 488 -39.06 -6.68 43.22
N ASP A 489 -39.50 -7.57 44.12
CA ASP A 489 -38.66 -8.24 45.12
C ASP A 489 -37.55 -9.06 44.43
N GLU A 490 -36.29 -8.71 44.67
CA GLU A 490 -35.10 -9.43 44.19
C GLU A 490 -34.63 -10.54 45.15
N ASP A 491 -35.47 -10.99 46.08
CA ASP A 491 -35.16 -12.09 47.02
C ASP A 491 -35.66 -13.49 46.57
N GLU A 492 -36.03 -13.67 45.30
CA GLU A 492 -36.29 -15.00 44.71
C GLU A 492 -35.52 -15.19 43.40
N LEU A 493 -34.22 -15.51 43.47
CA LEU A 493 -33.50 -16.32 42.48
C LEU A 493 -32.11 -16.65 43.04
N PHE A 494 -31.70 -17.91 42.92
CA PHE A 494 -30.52 -18.56 43.53
C PHE A 494 -30.67 -19.07 44.98
N ALA A 495 -31.56 -20.05 45.13
CA ALA A 495 -31.30 -21.18 46.00
C ALA A 495 -31.64 -22.47 45.25
N ILE A 496 -30.62 -23.14 44.69
CA ILE A 496 -30.74 -24.56 44.32
C ILE A 496 -29.94 -25.33 45.36
N ASP A 497 -30.70 -26.05 46.18
CA ASP A 497 -30.25 -27.07 47.13
C ASP A 497 -29.42 -28.14 46.41
N GLU A 498 -28.16 -28.28 46.83
CA GLU A 498 -27.44 -29.54 46.75
C GLU A 498 -27.99 -30.46 47.84
N ASP A 499 -29.00 -31.30 47.54
CA ASP A 499 -29.29 -32.60 48.19
C ASP A 499 -30.77 -33.03 47.99
N ASP A 500 -31.11 -33.69 46.88
CA ASP A 500 -32.15 -34.75 46.90
C ASP A 500 -31.99 -35.75 45.72
N PRO A 501 -31.69 -37.04 45.99
CA PRO A 501 -31.48 -38.07 45.00
C PRO A 501 -32.80 -38.78 44.64
N THR A 502 -33.57 -38.26 43.69
CA THR A 502 -34.62 -39.07 43.04
C THR A 502 -34.82 -38.71 41.57
N THR A 503 -34.13 -39.42 40.68
CA THR A 503 -34.69 -39.67 39.36
C THR A 503 -34.36 -41.09 38.90
N ASP A 504 -35.43 -41.79 38.56
CA ASP A 504 -35.49 -43.21 38.31
C ASP A 504 -34.63 -43.65 37.12
N ARG A 505 -33.85 -44.70 37.38
CA ARG A 505 -33.19 -45.53 36.38
C ARG A 505 -34.23 -46.26 35.54
N ILE A 506 -34.11 -46.17 34.22
CA ILE A 506 -34.62 -47.21 33.29
C ILE A 506 -33.42 -47.77 32.51
N PRO A 507 -33.30 -49.10 32.40
CA PRO A 507 -32.02 -49.78 32.20
C PRO A 507 -31.64 -49.95 30.73
N ILE A 508 -30.33 -49.91 30.49
CA ILE A 508 -29.69 -50.45 29.28
C ILE A 508 -29.88 -51.97 29.31
N GLY A 509 -30.58 -52.49 28.31
CA GLY A 509 -30.76 -53.91 28.08
C GLY A 509 -30.08 -54.34 26.79
N ASP A 510 -29.21 -55.34 26.90
CA ASP A 510 -28.65 -56.12 25.81
C ASP A 510 -29.76 -56.70 24.93
N VAL A 511 -29.65 -56.54 23.60
CA VAL A 511 -30.44 -57.30 22.62
C VAL A 511 -29.52 -57.75 21.49
N GLU A 512 -29.47 -59.07 21.31
CA GLU A 512 -28.76 -59.79 20.26
C GLU A 512 -29.30 -59.45 18.85
N PRO A 513 -28.48 -59.54 17.79
CA PRO A 513 -28.91 -59.26 16.44
C PRO A 513 -29.33 -60.55 15.75
N ASP A 514 -30.62 -60.83 15.65
CA ASP A 514 -31.18 -61.77 14.68
C ASP A 514 -32.67 -61.48 14.46
N GLU A 515 -33.06 -61.37 13.18
CA GLU A 515 -34.44 -61.36 12.64
C GLU A 515 -35.25 -60.06 12.94
N LEU A 516 -35.83 -59.31 12.00
CA LEU A 516 -36.31 -59.59 10.66
C LEU A 516 -36.82 -58.24 10.07
N PHE A 517 -36.45 -57.83 8.85
CA PHE A 517 -37.40 -57.25 7.90
C PHE A 517 -36.91 -57.49 6.47
N ASP A 518 -37.55 -58.51 5.91
CA ASP A 518 -37.62 -58.96 4.53
C ASP A 518 -38.17 -57.84 3.62
N LEU A 519 -37.33 -57.35 2.70
CA LEU A 519 -37.73 -56.56 1.55
C LEU A 519 -37.09 -57.16 0.30
N GLY A 520 -37.83 -58.08 -0.32
CA GLY A 520 -37.95 -58.29 -1.76
C GLY A 520 -36.72 -58.06 -2.64
N ASP A 521 -36.11 -59.18 -3.04
CA ASP A 521 -35.28 -59.29 -4.25
C ASP A 521 -36.10 -58.92 -5.51
N GLU A 522 -35.79 -57.77 -6.12
CA GLU A 522 -35.89 -57.59 -7.57
C GLU A 522 -34.48 -57.36 -8.14
N PRO A 523 -34.05 -58.11 -9.17
CA PRO A 523 -32.72 -57.96 -9.72
C PRO A 523 -32.58 -56.64 -10.49
N ALA A 524 -31.52 -55.90 -10.17
CA ALA A 524 -31.07 -54.75 -10.95
C ALA A 524 -30.91 -55.14 -12.43
N PRO A 525 -31.39 -54.33 -13.39
CA PRO A 525 -31.16 -54.60 -14.80
C PRO A 525 -29.68 -54.44 -15.13
N GLU A 526 -29.10 -55.48 -15.72
CA GLU A 526 -27.80 -55.46 -16.39
C GLU A 526 -27.76 -54.28 -17.38
N GLN A 527 -26.95 -53.27 -17.08
CA GLN A 527 -26.61 -52.25 -18.05
C GLN A 527 -25.49 -52.80 -18.94
N GLU A 528 -25.85 -53.18 -20.16
CA GLU A 528 -24.88 -53.41 -21.23
C GLU A 528 -24.11 -52.12 -21.53
N PRO A 529 -22.80 -52.18 -21.79
CA PRO A 529 -22.03 -51.02 -22.20
C PRO A 529 -22.48 -50.58 -23.60
N VAL A 530 -23.14 -49.44 -23.68
CA VAL A 530 -23.41 -48.77 -24.96
C VAL A 530 -22.12 -48.09 -25.42
N GLU A 531 -21.38 -48.75 -26.31
CA GLU A 531 -20.41 -48.07 -27.17
C GLU A 531 -21.14 -47.01 -27.99
N THR A 532 -20.99 -45.75 -27.58
CA THR A 532 -21.47 -44.60 -28.35
C THR A 532 -20.28 -44.04 -29.13
N THR A 533 -20.04 -44.56 -30.33
CA THR A 533 -19.21 -43.90 -31.35
C THR A 533 -19.92 -42.61 -31.78
N LEU A 534 -19.51 -41.49 -31.18
CA LEU A 534 -19.77 -40.15 -31.69
C LEU A 534 -18.77 -39.84 -32.80
N GLU A 535 -19.18 -40.07 -34.05
CA GLU A 535 -18.51 -39.51 -35.23
C GLU A 535 -18.75 -37.99 -35.24
N PHE A 536 -17.71 -37.22 -34.94
CA PHE A 536 -17.66 -35.79 -35.24
C PHE A 536 -17.17 -35.62 -36.69
N ASP A 537 -18.08 -35.25 -37.59
CA ASP A 537 -17.74 -34.67 -38.89
C ASP A 537 -17.18 -33.25 -38.67
N ALA A 538 -15.86 -33.12 -38.76
CA ALA A 538 -15.19 -31.83 -38.82
C ALA A 538 -15.27 -31.27 -40.26
N PRO A 539 -15.60 -29.98 -40.47
CA PRO A 539 -15.52 -29.38 -41.80
C PRO A 539 -14.06 -29.23 -42.25
N GLU A 540 -13.78 -29.67 -43.48
CA GLU A 540 -12.49 -29.48 -44.16
C GLU A 540 -12.15 -27.99 -44.30
N GLU A 541 -11.08 -27.56 -43.62
CA GLU A 541 -10.42 -26.29 -43.93
C GLU A 541 -9.32 -26.48 -44.99
N PRO A 542 -9.14 -25.52 -45.91
CA PRO A 542 -8.22 -25.64 -47.03
C PRO A 542 -6.76 -25.49 -46.58
N ARG A 543 -5.97 -26.55 -46.82
CA ARG A 543 -4.50 -26.51 -46.73
C ARG A 543 -3.95 -25.50 -47.73
N THR A 544 -3.35 -24.41 -47.24
CA THR A 544 -2.40 -23.61 -48.01
C THR A 544 -1.00 -24.15 -47.73
N GLU A 545 -0.38 -24.74 -48.75
CA GLU A 545 1.02 -25.12 -48.74
C GLU A 545 1.89 -23.86 -48.88
N THR A 546 2.54 -23.43 -47.80
CA THR A 546 3.72 -22.57 -47.87
C THR A 546 4.94 -23.40 -47.50
N ALA A 547 5.75 -23.70 -48.51
CA ALA A 547 7.06 -24.32 -48.36
C ALA A 547 8.01 -23.36 -47.63
N PHE A 548 8.47 -23.74 -46.44
CA PHE A 548 9.61 -23.10 -45.78
C PHE A 548 10.89 -23.83 -46.23
N GLU A 549 11.73 -23.15 -47.00
CA GLU A 549 13.10 -23.59 -47.28
C GLU A 549 13.94 -23.46 -46.00
N LEU A 550 14.47 -24.59 -45.52
CA LEU A 550 15.49 -24.66 -44.47
C LEU A 550 16.82 -24.14 -45.04
N GLY A 551 17.14 -22.88 -44.73
CA GLY A 551 18.48 -22.32 -44.90
C GLY A 551 19.45 -22.93 -43.88
N THR A 552 20.49 -23.60 -44.39
CA THR A 552 21.64 -24.08 -43.63
C THR A 552 22.43 -22.91 -43.04
N LEU A 553 22.55 -22.87 -41.72
CA LEU A 553 23.41 -21.95 -40.98
C LEU A 553 24.87 -22.45 -41.08
N GLU A 554 25.68 -21.79 -41.89
CA GLU A 554 27.14 -21.95 -41.87
C GLU A 554 27.73 -21.18 -40.68
N VAL A 555 28.42 -21.89 -39.81
CA VAL A 555 29.18 -21.34 -38.68
C VAL A 555 30.52 -20.81 -39.22
N SER A 556 30.73 -19.49 -39.15
CA SER A 556 32.04 -18.88 -39.43
C SER A 556 33.00 -19.03 -38.24
N PRO A 557 34.30 -19.30 -38.49
CA PRO A 557 35.30 -19.53 -37.44
C PRO A 557 35.84 -18.22 -36.84
N ALA A 558 36.29 -18.32 -35.59
CA ALA A 558 36.91 -17.25 -34.82
C ALA A 558 38.21 -16.72 -35.47
N PRO A 559 38.51 -15.42 -35.37
CA PRO A 559 39.79 -14.88 -35.79
C PRO A 559 40.88 -15.22 -34.76
N THR A 560 41.99 -15.76 -35.27
CA THR A 560 43.27 -15.84 -34.59
C THR A 560 44.14 -14.79 -35.24
N ASP A 561 44.49 -13.74 -34.50
CA ASP A 561 45.57 -12.85 -34.87
C ASP A 561 46.40 -12.55 -33.62
N GLU A 562 47.57 -13.18 -33.61
CA GLU A 562 48.76 -12.74 -32.89
C GLU A 562 49.27 -11.43 -33.51
N ASP A 563 49.97 -10.63 -32.71
CA ASP A 563 50.65 -9.36 -33.03
C ASP A 563 49.86 -8.10 -32.64
N ASP A 564 49.97 -7.72 -31.37
CA ASP A 564 50.43 -6.35 -31.06
C ASP A 564 51.06 -6.30 -29.66
N ALA A 565 52.29 -5.81 -29.66
CA ALA A 565 53.18 -5.71 -28.53
C ALA A 565 53.09 -4.31 -27.89
N GLU A 566 53.37 -4.28 -26.58
CA GLU A 566 53.82 -3.14 -25.79
C GLU A 566 52.85 -1.98 -25.57
N MET A 567 52.30 -1.88 -24.35
CA MET A 567 52.61 -0.76 -23.45
C MET A 567 52.29 -1.09 -21.98
N LEU A 568 53.30 -0.88 -21.14
CA LEU A 568 53.37 -1.02 -19.69
C LEU A 568 52.42 -0.09 -18.93
N PHE A 569 51.92 -0.50 -17.77
CA PHE A 569 52.21 0.13 -16.46
C PHE A 569 51.77 -0.75 -15.27
N ASP A 570 52.58 -0.66 -14.21
CA ASP A 570 52.68 -1.51 -13.02
C ASP A 570 51.45 -1.62 -12.10
N MET A 571 51.19 -2.83 -11.59
CA MET A 571 50.70 -3.06 -10.23
C MET A 571 51.29 -4.37 -9.63
N PRO A 572 51.73 -4.38 -8.35
CA PRO A 572 52.47 -5.51 -7.78
C PRO A 572 51.59 -6.60 -7.17
N ALA A 573 52.18 -7.79 -7.17
CA ALA A 573 51.66 -9.12 -6.87
C ALA A 573 51.19 -9.35 -5.42
N ALA A 574 50.16 -10.20 -5.28
CA ALA A 574 49.90 -10.99 -4.08
C ALA A 574 50.33 -12.44 -4.32
N GLU A 575 51.11 -12.97 -3.39
CA GLU A 575 51.77 -14.28 -3.42
C GLU A 575 50.77 -15.45 -3.33
N ALA A 576 50.92 -16.43 -4.23
CA ALA A 576 50.33 -17.76 -4.11
C ALA A 576 51.45 -18.78 -3.83
N ALA A 577 51.25 -19.60 -2.80
CA ALA A 577 52.09 -20.76 -2.47
C ALA A 577 51.52 -22.05 -3.13
N PRO A 578 52.37 -23.07 -3.37
CA PRO A 578 52.17 -24.00 -4.48
C PRO A 578 51.38 -25.27 -4.13
N ALA A 579 50.72 -25.81 -5.14
CA ALA A 579 50.18 -27.16 -5.19
C ALA A 579 51.30 -28.20 -5.35
N GLU A 580 51.26 -29.26 -4.55
CA GLU A 580 51.95 -30.52 -4.85
C GLU A 580 50.92 -31.60 -5.21
N ASP A 581 51.17 -32.15 -6.38
CA ASP A 581 50.56 -33.29 -7.03
C ASP A 581 51.20 -34.58 -6.49
N THR A 582 50.40 -35.48 -5.92
CA THR A 582 50.67 -36.92 -5.95
C THR A 582 49.35 -37.69 -6.01
N GLY A 583 49.07 -38.25 -7.17
CA GLY A 583 48.01 -39.24 -7.34
C GLY A 583 48.38 -40.59 -6.73
N GLU A 584 47.41 -41.26 -6.13
CA GLU A 584 47.36 -42.73 -6.08
C GLU A 584 45.91 -43.20 -6.02
N LEU A 585 45.53 -43.96 -7.05
CA LEU A 585 44.28 -44.71 -7.19
C LEU A 585 44.29 -45.90 -6.23
N LEU A 586 43.30 -46.01 -5.34
CA LEU A 586 42.95 -47.27 -4.68
C LEU A 586 41.43 -47.34 -4.45
N THR A 587 40.80 -48.19 -5.25
CA THR A 587 39.45 -48.73 -5.07
C THR A 587 39.37 -49.55 -3.79
N PHE A 588 38.31 -49.36 -2.98
CA PHE A 588 37.93 -50.32 -1.95
C PHE A 588 36.44 -50.64 -2.02
N GLU A 589 36.18 -51.94 -2.01
CA GLU A 589 34.89 -52.62 -1.91
C GLU A 589 34.24 -52.33 -0.55
N ILE A 590 32.92 -52.23 -0.56
CA ILE A 590 32.09 -52.07 0.65
C ILE A 590 31.75 -53.48 1.13
N GLU A 591 32.29 -53.89 2.27
CA GLU A 591 31.77 -55.00 3.08
C GLU A 591 30.99 -54.43 4.27
N GLU A 592 29.71 -54.81 4.35
CA GLU A 592 28.87 -54.65 5.55
C GLU A 592 29.39 -55.52 6.69
N GLU A 593 29.65 -54.94 7.86
CA GLU A 593 29.65 -55.68 9.12
C GLU A 593 28.90 -54.94 10.22
N ALA A 594 28.24 -55.75 11.04
CA ALA A 594 27.17 -55.42 11.97
C ALA A 594 27.67 -54.70 13.24
N HIS A 595 26.87 -53.75 13.72
CA HIS A 595 27.05 -53.12 15.02
C HIS A 595 26.72 -54.09 16.17
N GLY A 596 27.78 -54.50 16.88
CA GLY A 596 27.72 -54.97 18.26
C GLY A 596 27.78 -53.80 19.26
N THR A 597 27.03 -53.95 20.35
CA THR A 597 26.95 -53.07 21.53
C THR A 597 28.30 -52.82 22.21
N PRO A 598 28.58 -51.60 22.74
CA PRO A 598 29.68 -51.38 23.67
C PRO A 598 29.20 -51.35 25.14
N ASP A 599 29.84 -52.20 25.95
CA ASP A 599 29.89 -52.09 27.41
C ASP A 599 30.90 -51.01 27.85
N GLU A 600 30.56 -50.42 28.99
CA GLU A 600 31.30 -49.65 29.99
C GLU A 600 32.84 -49.57 29.88
N ALA A 601 33.38 -48.33 29.88
CA ALA A 601 34.54 -47.93 30.71
C ALA A 601 34.77 -46.40 30.71
N ASP A 602 34.90 -45.87 31.93
CA ASP A 602 35.71 -44.74 32.40
C ASP A 602 35.46 -43.31 31.88
N ILE A 603 34.63 -42.57 32.64
CA ILE A 603 34.56 -41.10 32.63
C ILE A 603 35.25 -40.57 33.90
N GLU A 604 36.34 -39.81 33.73
CA GLU A 604 36.94 -38.99 34.79
C GLU A 604 36.05 -37.77 35.07
N VAL A 605 35.59 -37.66 36.32
CA VAL A 605 34.81 -36.55 36.86
C VAL A 605 35.76 -35.50 37.43
N ILE A 606 35.68 -34.27 36.94
CA ILE A 606 36.32 -33.09 37.54
C ILE A 606 35.28 -32.44 38.46
N THR A 607 35.52 -32.50 39.77
CA THR A 607 34.78 -31.77 40.81
C THR A 607 35.45 -30.42 41.10
N TYR A 608 34.66 -29.36 41.21
CA TYR A 608 35.10 -28.08 41.79
C TYR A 608 34.64 -27.98 43.25
N ASP A 609 35.58 -27.62 44.13
CA ASP A 609 35.41 -27.40 45.57
C ASP A 609 34.66 -26.08 45.85
N GLU A 610 33.62 -26.17 46.67
CA GLU A 610 33.02 -25.06 47.41
C GLU A 610 33.67 -25.01 48.80
N ASP A 611 34.37 -23.92 49.13
CA ASP A 611 34.52 -23.40 50.49
C ASP A 611 35.52 -22.23 50.49
N GLU A 612 35.03 -20.99 50.50
CA GLU A 612 35.72 -19.91 51.22
C GLU A 612 34.75 -18.80 51.64
N SER A 613 34.40 -18.83 52.92
CA SER A 613 33.64 -17.81 53.63
C SER A 613 34.51 -16.60 53.95
N LEU A 614 34.09 -15.40 53.53
CA LEU A 614 34.62 -14.12 54.01
C LEU A 614 33.53 -13.38 54.79
N THR A 615 33.73 -13.30 56.10
CA THR A 615 33.00 -12.41 57.01
C THR A 615 33.49 -10.98 56.86
N LEU A 616 32.57 -10.03 56.65
CA LEU A 616 32.77 -8.61 56.99
C LEU A 616 31.53 -8.06 57.67
N SER A 617 31.76 -7.59 58.89
CA SER A 617 30.83 -6.92 59.80
C SER A 617 30.58 -5.46 59.39
N GLY A 618 29.35 -4.98 59.54
CA GLY A 618 29.05 -3.54 59.54
C GLY A 618 27.55 -3.25 59.65
N GLU A 619 27.13 -2.78 60.81
CA GLU A 619 25.76 -2.42 61.18
C GLU A 619 25.25 -1.19 60.40
N ALA A 620 24.02 -1.26 59.89
CA ALA A 620 23.04 -0.16 59.90
C ALA A 620 21.67 -0.72 59.47
N GLY A 621 20.70 -0.65 60.36
CA GLY A 621 19.38 -1.25 60.18
C GLY A 621 18.50 -0.51 59.18
N PHE A 622 17.67 -1.27 58.47
CA PHE A 622 16.40 -0.81 57.92
C PHE A 622 15.36 -1.91 58.10
N ASP A 623 14.17 -1.48 58.51
CA ASP A 623 13.02 -2.31 58.88
C ASP A 623 12.53 -3.18 57.72
N VAL A 624 12.23 -4.43 58.06
CA VAL A 624 11.50 -5.38 57.22
C VAL A 624 10.03 -5.01 57.25
N PHE A 625 9.48 -4.57 56.11
CA PHE A 625 8.07 -4.73 55.82
C PHE A 625 7.92 -6.04 55.05
N ASP A 626 7.21 -6.99 55.66
CA ASP A 626 6.60 -8.13 54.98
C ASP A 626 5.58 -7.57 53.98
N GLU A 627 5.84 -7.70 52.68
CA GLU A 627 4.80 -7.64 51.66
C GLU A 627 4.71 -9.00 50.98
N GLU A 628 3.50 -9.53 51.03
CA GLU A 628 3.06 -10.78 50.45
C GLU A 628 3.32 -10.78 48.94
N GLU A 629 3.99 -11.83 48.48
CA GLU A 629 4.21 -12.18 47.09
C GLU A 629 2.85 -12.58 46.48
N GLU A 630 2.08 -11.60 46.03
CA GLU A 630 0.88 -11.82 45.23
C GLU A 630 1.30 -12.15 43.80
N ALA A 631 1.01 -13.39 43.40
CA ALA A 631 1.29 -13.91 42.07
C ALA A 631 0.52 -13.10 41.01
N ALA A 632 1.23 -12.27 40.25
CA ALA A 632 0.73 -11.72 39.01
C ALA A 632 0.66 -12.84 37.95
N GLU A 633 -0.54 -13.35 37.69
CA GLU A 633 -0.81 -14.17 36.50
C GLU A 633 -0.68 -13.33 35.22
N PRO A 634 -0.08 -13.85 34.14
CA PRO A 634 0.06 -13.10 32.90
C PRO A 634 -1.23 -13.10 32.07
N PHE A 635 -1.76 -11.90 31.82
CA PHE A 635 -2.95 -11.55 31.03
C PHE A 635 -2.85 -11.89 29.51
N PHE A 636 -1.91 -12.73 29.08
CA PHE A 636 -1.56 -12.93 27.67
C PHE A 636 -2.32 -14.07 26.95
N ALA A 637 -3.35 -14.64 27.57
CA ALA A 637 -4.15 -15.72 26.96
C ALA A 637 -5.32 -15.22 26.09
N ALA A 638 -5.64 -13.91 26.08
CA ALA A 638 -6.77 -13.35 25.33
C ALA A 638 -6.49 -13.05 23.84
N TYR A 639 -5.35 -13.47 23.30
CA TYR A 639 -4.86 -13.01 21.99
C TYR A 639 -5.21 -13.92 20.79
N LEU A 640 -6.09 -14.92 20.93
CA LEU A 640 -6.42 -15.85 19.84
C LEU A 640 -7.88 -16.35 19.76
N ASP A 641 -8.84 -15.78 20.52
CA ASP A 641 -10.27 -16.01 20.25
C ASP A 641 -10.79 -14.93 19.30
N GLU A 642 -10.52 -15.10 18.00
CA GLU A 642 -11.26 -14.39 16.93
C GLU A 642 -12.63 -15.03 16.65
N ASP A 643 -13.06 -16.00 17.47
CA ASP A 643 -14.35 -16.71 17.33
C ASP A 643 -15.53 -15.98 18.03
N GLU A 644 -15.31 -14.87 18.75
CA GLU A 644 -16.37 -14.15 19.50
C GLU A 644 -17.07 -12.99 18.75
N LEU A 645 -16.86 -12.83 17.44
CA LEU A 645 -17.48 -11.75 16.63
C LEU A 645 -18.51 -12.24 15.59
N TYR A 646 -18.95 -13.49 15.68
CA TYR A 646 -20.09 -14.03 14.93
C TYR A 646 -21.13 -14.58 15.89
N ASP A 647 -22.13 -13.77 16.24
CA ASP A 647 -23.37 -14.27 16.85
C ASP A 647 -24.03 -15.26 15.86
N GLU A 648 -23.99 -16.56 16.17
CA GLU A 648 -24.55 -17.64 15.35
C GLU A 648 -26.10 -17.70 15.32
N ASP A 649 -26.81 -16.69 15.85
CA ASP A 649 -28.26 -16.74 16.02
C ASP A 649 -29.10 -15.90 15.03
N ASP A 650 -28.48 -15.26 14.02
CA ASP A 650 -29.26 -14.58 12.96
C ASP A 650 -29.46 -15.51 11.74
N GLU A 651 -30.51 -16.34 11.83
CA GLU A 651 -31.04 -17.15 10.74
C GLU A 651 -31.38 -16.24 9.53
N LEU A 652 -30.51 -16.26 8.51
CA LEU A 652 -30.75 -16.29 7.05
C LEU A 652 -29.68 -15.48 6.29
N SER A 653 -28.95 -16.16 5.40
CA SER A 653 -27.99 -15.51 4.48
C SER A 653 -28.69 -14.54 3.50
N PRO A 654 -28.00 -13.49 3.02
CA PRO A 654 -28.53 -12.60 1.97
C PRO A 654 -28.94 -13.32 0.67
N LEU A 655 -28.33 -14.47 0.37
CA LEU A 655 -28.70 -15.34 -0.75
C LEU A 655 -30.04 -16.06 -0.53
N GLN A 656 -30.38 -16.42 0.71
CA GLN A 656 -31.67 -17.04 1.06
C GLN A 656 -32.84 -16.04 1.03
N ARG A 657 -32.58 -14.73 1.11
CA ARG A 657 -33.61 -13.69 0.91
C ARG A 657 -33.98 -13.49 -0.57
N PHE A 658 -33.14 -13.95 -1.50
CA PHE A 658 -33.39 -13.78 -2.95
C PHE A 658 -34.28 -14.88 -3.54
N ASP A 659 -34.40 -16.03 -2.89
CA ASP A 659 -35.24 -17.16 -3.34
C ASP A 659 -36.73 -17.05 -2.93
N MET A 660 -37.12 -15.96 -2.24
CA MET A 660 -38.51 -15.71 -1.83
C MET A 660 -39.32 -14.82 -2.78
N LEU A 661 -38.80 -14.49 -3.96
CA LEU A 661 -39.51 -13.73 -5.00
C LEU A 661 -39.50 -14.45 -6.34
N ILE A 662 -40.12 -15.64 -6.35
CA ILE A 662 -40.61 -16.27 -7.58
C ILE A 662 -42.13 -16.37 -7.46
N ASP A 663 -42.85 -15.57 -8.24
CA ASP A 663 -44.30 -15.74 -8.41
C ASP A 663 -44.59 -17.14 -9.01
N ALA A 664 -45.72 -17.71 -8.62
CA ALA A 664 -46.12 -19.10 -8.87
C ALA A 664 -46.30 -19.49 -10.37
N ASP A 665 -45.88 -18.67 -11.32
CA ASP A 665 -45.96 -18.91 -12.76
C ASP A 665 -44.60 -18.91 -13.50
N GLY A 666 -43.47 -18.76 -12.78
CA GLY A 666 -42.15 -19.07 -13.34
C GLY A 666 -41.67 -18.13 -14.44
N THR A 667 -42.15 -16.89 -14.50
CA THR A 667 -41.64 -15.87 -15.43
C THR A 667 -40.82 -14.80 -14.72
N GLN A 668 -39.54 -14.70 -15.09
CA GLN A 668 -38.63 -13.63 -14.69
C GLN A 668 -39.03 -12.32 -15.43
N PRO A 669 -39.14 -11.16 -14.75
CA PRO A 669 -39.34 -9.90 -15.46
C PRO A 669 -38.06 -9.52 -16.26
N PRO A 670 -38.19 -8.87 -17.43
CA PRO A 670 -37.03 -8.44 -18.20
C PRO A 670 -36.26 -7.35 -17.43
N LEU A 671 -34.94 -7.48 -17.42
CA LEU A 671 -34.01 -6.45 -16.95
C LEU A 671 -34.26 -5.12 -17.71
N PRO A 672 -34.21 -3.95 -17.04
CA PRO A 672 -34.37 -2.68 -17.72
C PRO A 672 -33.16 -2.39 -18.64
N ASP A 673 -33.45 -2.10 -19.92
CA ASP A 673 -32.49 -1.68 -20.97
C ASP A 673 -31.91 -0.25 -20.76
N ALA A 674 -31.84 0.24 -19.52
CA ALA A 674 -31.29 1.58 -19.26
C ALA A 674 -29.77 1.48 -19.05
N PRO A 675 -28.93 2.16 -19.87
CA PRO A 675 -27.52 2.29 -19.54
C PRO A 675 -27.38 3.03 -18.21
N ALA A 676 -26.51 2.52 -17.33
CA ALA A 676 -26.13 3.20 -16.10
C ALA A 676 -25.67 4.64 -16.41
N PRO A 677 -25.99 5.62 -15.56
CA PRO A 677 -25.53 7.00 -15.74
C PRO A 677 -24.00 7.04 -15.81
N ASN A 678 -23.49 7.91 -16.68
CA ASN A 678 -22.07 8.11 -16.93
C ASN A 678 -21.42 8.82 -15.72
N PHE A 679 -20.20 8.39 -15.39
CA PHE A 679 -19.23 8.95 -14.42
C PHE A 679 -19.20 10.48 -14.26
N PHE A 680 -19.56 11.28 -15.28
CA PHE A 680 -19.54 12.74 -15.19
C PHE A 680 -20.82 13.39 -14.67
N ASP A 681 -21.98 12.73 -14.80
CA ASP A 681 -23.28 13.32 -14.44
C ASP A 681 -23.48 13.40 -12.92
N ILE A 682 -22.77 12.57 -12.15
CA ILE A 682 -22.86 12.49 -10.68
C ILE A 682 -21.85 13.43 -9.99
N VAL A 683 -20.73 13.75 -10.65
CA VAL A 683 -19.66 14.57 -10.08
C VAL A 683 -20.02 16.07 -10.08
N GLU A 684 -20.83 16.56 -11.03
CA GLU A 684 -21.33 17.95 -10.99
C GLU A 684 -22.32 18.20 -9.84
N GLU A 685 -23.00 17.17 -9.34
CA GLU A 685 -23.98 17.32 -8.26
C GLU A 685 -23.32 17.40 -6.87
N PHE A 686 -22.10 16.89 -6.69
CA PHE A 686 -21.38 16.86 -5.42
C PHE A 686 -20.30 17.95 -5.24
N VAL A 687 -19.95 18.71 -6.28
CA VAL A 687 -18.84 19.70 -6.25
C VAL A 687 -19.32 21.13 -6.55
N SER A 688 -20.50 21.52 -6.06
CA SER A 688 -20.91 22.94 -6.01
C SER A 688 -20.90 23.47 -4.57
N PRO A 689 -20.03 24.43 -4.22
CA PRO A 689 -20.02 25.03 -2.89
C PRO A 689 -21.03 26.18 -2.83
N GLU A 690 -22.26 25.92 -2.35
CA GLU A 690 -23.14 26.99 -1.85
C GLU A 690 -23.11 27.03 -0.32
N THR A 691 -22.05 27.61 0.24
CA THR A 691 -22.10 28.19 1.59
C THR A 691 -22.83 29.53 1.54
N ARG A 692 -24.10 29.57 1.98
CA ARG A 692 -24.73 30.79 2.50
C ARG A 692 -24.92 30.65 4.02
N PRO A 693 -24.47 31.63 4.83
CA PRO A 693 -24.68 31.57 6.27
C PRO A 693 -26.16 31.80 6.61
N GLN A 694 -26.71 30.94 7.47
CA GLN A 694 -28.05 31.11 8.03
C GLN A 694 -28.07 32.29 9.00
N GLN A 695 -28.92 33.29 8.75
CA GLN A 695 -29.38 34.25 9.75
C GLN A 695 -30.71 33.79 10.36
N PRO A 696 -30.97 34.06 11.65
CA PRO A 696 -32.16 33.59 12.37
C PRO A 696 -33.42 34.37 11.99
N PRO A 697 -34.63 33.84 12.27
CA PRO A 697 -35.86 34.32 11.64
C PRO A 697 -36.34 35.62 12.30
N ALA A 698 -36.45 36.68 11.50
CA ALA A 698 -37.21 37.87 11.85
C ALA A 698 -38.43 38.01 10.93
N GLU A 699 -39.58 38.11 11.59
CA GLU A 699 -40.91 38.33 11.06
C GLU A 699 -41.02 39.74 10.42
N ILE A 700 -41.93 39.88 9.43
CA ILE A 700 -42.63 41.10 8.98
C ILE A 700 -42.28 41.71 7.59
N ALA A 701 -43.37 41.86 6.83
CA ALA A 701 -43.74 42.85 5.80
C ALA A 701 -43.20 42.76 4.36
N ARG A 702 -44.20 42.63 3.47
CA ARG A 702 -44.17 42.89 2.03
C ARG A 702 -43.85 44.37 1.76
N GLU A 703 -42.93 44.63 0.82
CA GLU A 703 -42.89 45.88 0.08
C GLU A 703 -42.48 45.62 -1.38
N GLU A 704 -43.11 46.36 -2.29
CA GLU A 704 -43.17 46.17 -3.74
C GLU A 704 -41.91 46.69 -4.46
N VAL A 705 -41.47 46.00 -5.53
CA VAL A 705 -40.47 46.49 -6.50
C VAL A 705 -41.09 46.47 -7.91
N PRO A 706 -40.98 47.55 -8.73
CA PRO A 706 -41.66 47.71 -10.01
C PRO A 706 -40.98 47.00 -11.21
N PRO A 707 -41.69 46.84 -12.36
CA PRO A 707 -41.32 45.87 -13.39
C PRO A 707 -40.28 46.34 -14.42
N ASN A 708 -39.52 45.35 -14.91
CA ASN A 708 -38.54 45.41 -16.00
C ASN A 708 -39.24 45.51 -17.39
N PRO A 709 -38.87 46.46 -18.27
CA PRO A 709 -39.62 46.73 -19.49
C PRO A 709 -38.92 46.18 -20.75
N PHE A 710 -38.89 44.87 -21.00
CA PHE A 710 -38.69 44.33 -22.37
C PHE A 710 -39.26 42.91 -22.48
N ASP A 711 -40.56 42.84 -22.79
CA ASP A 711 -41.27 41.65 -23.25
C ASP A 711 -41.86 41.98 -24.63
N THR A 712 -41.49 41.21 -25.65
CA THR A 712 -42.21 41.17 -26.92
C THR A 712 -42.30 39.73 -27.42
N SER A 713 -43.45 39.14 -27.13
CA SER A 713 -44.03 37.92 -27.67
C SER A 713 -44.16 37.88 -29.21
N GLU A 714 -43.87 36.68 -29.77
CA GLU A 714 -44.59 35.88 -30.80
C GLU A 714 -45.38 36.54 -31.97
N PRO A 715 -45.49 35.85 -33.13
CA PRO A 715 -46.65 34.97 -33.34
C PRO A 715 -46.42 33.65 -34.09
N ASN A 716 -47.18 32.66 -33.63
CA ASN A 716 -47.56 31.37 -34.22
C ASN A 716 -48.42 31.51 -35.49
N ILE A 717 -48.47 30.48 -36.36
CA ILE A 717 -49.65 29.96 -37.14
C ILE A 717 -49.20 28.92 -38.23
N TYR A 718 -49.70 27.67 -38.09
CA TYR A 718 -50.22 26.65 -39.04
C TYR A 718 -49.71 26.55 -40.51
N ASP A 719 -49.58 25.42 -41.21
CA ASP A 719 -50.42 24.19 -41.31
C ASP A 719 -49.67 23.09 -42.11
N ALA A 720 -50.00 21.81 -41.88
CA ALA A 720 -49.63 20.65 -42.72
C ALA A 720 -50.62 20.48 -43.92
N PRO A 721 -50.36 19.68 -44.99
CA PRO A 721 -50.59 18.23 -44.92
C PRO A 721 -49.80 17.30 -45.90
N SER A 722 -49.63 16.04 -45.45
CA SER A 722 -49.87 14.73 -46.11
C SER A 722 -49.49 14.43 -47.59
N ALA A 723 -48.61 13.41 -47.74
CA ALA A 723 -48.48 12.27 -48.69
C ALA A 723 -49.49 12.12 -49.87
N PRO A 724 -49.21 11.40 -51.01
CA PRO A 724 -48.50 10.10 -51.02
C PRO A 724 -47.77 9.61 -52.32
N ALA A 725 -47.00 8.52 -52.14
CA ALA A 725 -46.83 7.34 -52.99
C ALA A 725 -46.36 7.42 -54.47
N ARG A 726 -45.34 6.59 -54.75
CA ARG A 726 -45.27 5.46 -55.72
C ARG A 726 -44.11 5.47 -56.73
N ARG A 727 -43.39 4.34 -56.67
CA ARG A 727 -42.85 3.49 -57.75
C ARG A 727 -41.50 3.83 -58.42
N MET A 728 -40.53 2.98 -58.07
CA MET A 728 -39.71 2.14 -58.96
C MET A 728 -39.28 2.73 -60.31
N ARG A 729 -37.97 3.01 -60.43
CA ARG A 729 -37.10 2.43 -61.47
C ARG A 729 -35.63 2.82 -61.23
N GLU A 730 -34.80 1.83 -60.93
CA GLU A 730 -33.42 1.77 -61.43
C GLU A 730 -33.44 1.30 -62.90
N PRO A 731 -32.30 1.20 -63.62
CA PRO A 731 -31.00 1.86 -63.46
C PRO A 731 -30.52 2.51 -64.79
N GLY A 732 -29.39 3.21 -64.75
CA GLY A 732 -28.43 3.16 -65.86
C GLY A 732 -27.86 4.49 -66.33
N GLY A 733 -26.55 4.45 -66.60
CA GLY A 733 -25.94 5.28 -67.64
C GLY A 733 -24.81 6.18 -67.16
N ALA A 734 -23.61 5.61 -67.08
CA ALA A 734 -22.37 6.36 -67.09
C ALA A 734 -22.22 7.15 -68.41
N ILE A 735 -22.06 8.47 -68.33
CA ILE A 735 -21.48 9.31 -69.39
C ILE A 735 -20.73 10.49 -68.73
N SER A 736 -19.40 10.41 -68.73
CA SER A 736 -18.48 11.57 -68.73
C SER A 736 -18.51 12.23 -70.13
N PRO A 737 -17.99 13.44 -70.43
CA PRO A 737 -17.07 14.30 -69.68
C PRO A 737 -17.31 15.83 -69.86
N THR A 738 -16.38 16.65 -69.38
CA THR A 738 -15.76 17.85 -70.01
C THR A 738 -15.67 19.13 -69.16
N ASN A 739 -14.40 19.51 -68.93
CA ASN A 739 -13.74 20.83 -69.01
C ASN A 739 -14.42 22.04 -68.31
N GLU A 740 -13.72 22.90 -67.58
CA GLU A 740 -12.61 23.74 -68.05
C GLU A 740 -11.94 24.48 -66.88
N ARG A 741 -10.60 24.62 -66.97
CA ARG A 741 -9.76 25.78 -66.56
C ARG A 741 -9.60 26.04 -65.05
N GLN A 742 -8.43 26.43 -64.53
CA GLN A 742 -7.37 27.23 -65.15
C GLN A 742 -6.05 27.05 -64.37
N ASP A 743 -4.97 26.78 -65.09
CA ASP A 743 -3.59 26.80 -64.61
C ASP A 743 -3.15 28.21 -64.22
N VAL A 744 -2.49 28.33 -63.06
CA VAL A 744 -1.47 29.35 -62.81
C VAL A 744 -0.23 28.65 -62.29
N THR A 745 0.77 28.54 -63.16
CA THR A 745 2.10 28.01 -62.92
C THR A 745 2.95 28.96 -62.07
N ALA A 746 3.57 28.44 -61.02
CA ALA A 746 4.83 28.96 -60.48
C ALA A 746 5.80 27.78 -60.32
N GLU A 747 7.01 27.97 -60.86
CA GLU A 747 8.05 26.97 -61.05
C GLU A 747 8.55 26.38 -59.72
N ALA A 748 8.51 25.04 -59.61
CA ALA A 748 9.27 24.27 -58.64
C ALA A 748 10.23 23.33 -59.39
N THR A 749 11.49 23.35 -58.97
CA THR A 749 12.58 22.48 -59.40
C THR A 749 12.23 20.98 -59.25
N PRO A 750 12.66 20.11 -60.18
CA PRO A 750 12.36 18.69 -60.12
C PRO A 750 13.21 18.01 -59.05
N PHE A 751 12.56 17.32 -58.11
CA PHE A 751 13.19 16.29 -57.29
C PHE A 751 12.91 14.93 -57.94
N ASP A 752 13.99 14.17 -58.09
CA ASP A 752 14.02 12.86 -58.71
C ASP A 752 13.07 11.86 -58.05
N GLU A 753 12.39 11.08 -58.91
CA GLU A 753 11.66 9.88 -58.56
C GLU A 753 12.59 8.84 -57.95
N VAL A 754 12.46 8.58 -56.65
CA VAL A 754 12.98 7.35 -56.02
C VAL A 754 11.81 6.63 -55.38
N GLY A 755 11.35 5.58 -56.06
CA GLY A 755 10.47 4.57 -55.49
C GLY A 755 11.21 3.79 -54.42
N GLY A 756 10.89 4.05 -53.16
CA GLY A 756 11.20 3.24 -51.99
C GLY A 756 10.06 3.46 -50.99
N SER A 757 9.60 2.41 -50.31
CA SER A 757 8.64 2.55 -49.22
C SER A 757 9.27 3.41 -48.13
N ILE A 758 8.85 4.66 -48.03
CA ILE A 758 9.33 5.63 -47.04
C ILE A 758 8.72 5.24 -45.70
N GLY A 759 9.49 4.54 -44.86
CA GLY A 759 9.26 4.58 -43.42
C GLY A 759 9.67 5.96 -42.95
N SER A 760 8.69 6.86 -42.77
CA SER A 760 8.98 8.13 -42.11
C SER A 760 9.60 7.80 -40.74
N PRO A 761 10.69 8.46 -40.34
CA PRO A 761 11.29 8.26 -39.02
C PRO A 761 10.19 8.44 -37.96
N ARG A 762 10.12 7.51 -37.00
CA ARG A 762 9.25 7.66 -35.83
C ARG A 762 9.82 8.78 -34.95
N PRO A 763 9.00 9.72 -34.47
CA PRO A 763 9.47 10.77 -33.56
C PRO A 763 9.95 10.15 -32.24
N ASP A 764 10.86 10.84 -31.56
CA ASP A 764 11.37 10.45 -30.23
C ASP A 764 10.23 10.38 -29.20
N HIS A 765 9.23 11.27 -29.35
CA HIS A 765 8.02 11.28 -28.52
C HIS A 765 6.76 11.31 -29.38
N HIS A 766 5.86 10.36 -29.15
CA HIS A 766 4.50 10.37 -29.70
C HIS A 766 3.51 10.74 -28.60
N LEU A 767 2.96 11.95 -28.70
CA LEU A 767 1.99 12.51 -27.76
C LEU A 767 0.60 12.46 -28.38
N LEU A 768 -0.41 12.25 -27.54
CA LEU A 768 -1.81 12.32 -27.92
C LEU A 768 -2.53 13.34 -27.06
N LEU A 769 -3.08 14.38 -27.69
CA LEU A 769 -3.83 15.46 -27.04
C LEU A 769 -5.31 15.35 -27.43
N ILE A 770 -6.20 15.31 -26.44
CA ILE A 770 -7.65 15.31 -26.65
C ILE A 770 -8.18 16.69 -26.26
N ASP A 771 -8.79 17.38 -27.21
CA ASP A 771 -9.52 18.62 -26.98
C ASP A 771 -10.60 18.42 -25.91
N ALA A 772 -10.72 19.36 -24.97
CA ALA A 772 -11.74 19.34 -23.93
C ALA A 772 -13.17 19.28 -24.49
N ALA A 773 -13.41 19.76 -25.71
CA ALA A 773 -14.70 19.68 -26.38
C ALA A 773 -15.03 18.27 -26.92
N VAL A 774 -14.05 17.38 -27.03
CA VAL A 774 -14.26 15.98 -27.44
C VAL A 774 -14.54 15.14 -26.18
N PRO A 775 -15.69 14.46 -26.08
CA PRO A 775 -15.97 13.61 -24.92
C PRO A 775 -14.91 12.53 -24.79
N ARG A 776 -14.21 12.48 -23.64
CA ARG A 776 -13.10 11.54 -23.42
C ARG A 776 -13.49 10.07 -23.62
N GLY A 777 -14.75 9.72 -23.36
CA GLY A 777 -15.28 8.38 -23.59
C GLY A 777 -15.21 7.94 -25.07
N TRP A 778 -15.19 8.88 -26.02
CA TRP A 778 -15.01 8.55 -27.44
C TRP A 778 -13.66 7.90 -27.68
N PHE A 779 -12.60 8.44 -27.09
CA PHE A 779 -11.24 7.91 -27.25
C PHE A 779 -11.12 6.50 -26.68
N PHE A 780 -11.56 6.26 -25.44
CA PHE A 780 -11.46 4.94 -24.83
C PHE A 780 -12.31 3.87 -25.54
N ALA A 781 -13.40 4.25 -26.19
CA ALA A 781 -14.19 3.35 -27.02
C ALA A 781 -13.56 3.09 -28.41
N ALA A 782 -12.81 4.07 -28.94
CA ALA A 782 -12.32 4.07 -30.32
C ALA A 782 -10.85 3.62 -30.47
N ALA A 783 -10.01 3.85 -29.47
CA ALA A 783 -8.56 3.88 -29.64
C ALA A 783 -7.82 2.59 -29.30
N ARG A 784 -8.52 1.50 -28.90
CA ARG A 784 -7.86 0.28 -28.42
C ARG A 784 -6.76 -0.23 -29.36
N ARG A 785 -7.07 -0.44 -30.64
CA ARG A 785 -6.08 -0.93 -31.62
C ARG A 785 -4.94 0.06 -31.87
N TYR A 786 -5.26 1.35 -31.90
CA TYR A 786 -4.26 2.40 -32.07
C TYR A 786 -3.29 2.48 -30.87
N TRP A 787 -3.83 2.35 -29.66
CA TRP A 787 -3.05 2.30 -28.43
C TRP A 787 -2.14 1.05 -28.39
N ASP A 788 -2.68 -0.11 -28.73
CA ASP A 788 -1.93 -1.37 -28.79
C ASP A 788 -0.78 -1.30 -29.81
N ALA A 789 -0.96 -0.57 -30.92
CA ALA A 789 0.04 -0.45 -31.98
C ALA A 789 1.14 0.60 -31.69
N PHE A 790 0.76 1.77 -31.16
CA PHE A 790 1.67 2.92 -31.10
C PHE A 790 2.00 3.41 -29.68
N GLN A 791 1.20 3.03 -28.68
CA GLN A 791 1.39 3.40 -27.26
C GLN A 791 1.72 4.89 -27.04
N PRO A 792 0.92 5.84 -27.57
CA PRO A 792 1.22 7.25 -27.42
C PRO A 792 1.08 7.70 -25.95
N THR A 793 1.82 8.73 -25.57
CA THR A 793 1.65 9.38 -24.26
C THR A 793 0.43 10.30 -24.30
N LEU A 794 -0.64 9.91 -23.62
CA LEU A 794 -1.84 10.74 -23.49
C LEU A 794 -1.55 11.95 -22.58
N ILE A 795 -1.74 13.15 -23.11
CA ILE A 795 -1.66 14.41 -22.36
C ILE A 795 -3.03 15.07 -22.31
N SER A 796 -3.37 15.62 -21.15
CA SER A 796 -4.66 16.28 -20.91
C SER A 796 -4.59 17.82 -20.97
N ASP A 797 -3.39 18.38 -20.94
CA ASP A 797 -3.13 19.82 -20.95
C ASP A 797 -1.85 20.11 -21.75
N GLU A 798 -1.88 21.15 -22.57
CA GLU A 798 -0.72 21.61 -23.35
C GLU A 798 0.45 22.06 -22.47
N ARG A 799 0.20 22.43 -21.21
CA ARG A 799 1.27 22.77 -20.26
C ARG A 799 2.25 21.62 -20.05
N MET A 800 1.82 20.37 -20.23
CA MET A 800 2.71 19.20 -20.18
C MET A 800 3.75 19.20 -21.31
N LEU A 801 3.52 19.93 -22.40
CA LEU A 801 4.50 20.05 -23.49
C LEU A 801 5.77 20.78 -23.04
N SER A 802 5.72 21.56 -21.95
CA SER A 802 6.89 22.23 -21.37
C SER A 802 7.90 21.28 -20.74
N THR A 803 7.54 20.01 -20.50
CA THR A 803 8.43 19.00 -19.92
C THR A 803 9.20 18.21 -20.97
N VAL A 804 8.85 18.36 -22.26
CA VAL A 804 9.53 17.67 -23.36
C VAL A 804 10.79 18.47 -23.74
N PRO A 805 11.96 17.81 -23.90
CA PRO A 805 13.19 18.49 -24.30
C PRO A 805 13.02 19.25 -25.63
N GLU A 806 13.57 20.46 -25.72
CA GLU A 806 13.43 21.33 -26.92
C GLU A 806 14.08 20.70 -28.17
N GLU A 807 15.05 19.81 -27.99
CA GLU A 807 15.78 19.12 -29.04
C GLU A 807 15.12 17.82 -29.55
N ALA A 808 14.06 17.33 -28.91
CA ALA A 808 13.44 16.06 -29.27
C ALA A 808 12.57 16.17 -30.54
N ASP A 809 12.53 15.12 -31.36
CA ASP A 809 11.54 15.01 -32.44
C ASP A 809 10.18 14.61 -31.85
N ILE A 810 9.17 15.47 -31.97
CA ILE A 810 7.88 15.30 -31.31
C ILE A 810 6.79 15.14 -32.37
N GLY A 811 6.05 14.04 -32.32
CA GLY A 811 4.79 13.87 -33.05
C GLY A 811 3.60 14.01 -32.12
N ILE A 812 2.66 14.90 -32.44
CA ILE A 812 1.46 15.15 -31.64
C ILE A 812 0.23 14.81 -32.46
N THR A 813 -0.48 13.75 -32.06
CA THR A 813 -1.82 13.46 -32.58
C THR A 813 -2.86 14.21 -31.76
N VAL A 814 -3.57 15.13 -32.39
CA VAL A 814 -4.55 16.02 -31.76
C VAL A 814 -5.94 15.59 -32.18
N ILE A 815 -6.74 15.11 -31.23
CA ILE A 815 -8.15 14.77 -31.45
C ILE A 815 -8.99 15.98 -31.04
N ALA A 816 -9.60 16.66 -32.01
CA ALA A 816 -10.33 17.90 -31.77
C ALA A 816 -11.66 17.96 -32.51
N THR A 817 -12.59 18.77 -32.01
CA THR A 817 -13.84 19.05 -32.73
C THR A 817 -13.57 19.94 -33.95
N PRO A 818 -14.41 19.89 -35.01
CA PRO A 818 -14.22 20.73 -36.21
C PRO A 818 -14.08 22.22 -35.93
N GLY A 819 -14.77 22.74 -34.90
CA GLY A 819 -14.74 24.16 -34.54
C GLY A 819 -13.45 24.61 -33.84
N ASN A 820 -12.66 23.69 -33.29
CA ASN A 820 -11.49 24.01 -32.47
C ASN A 820 -10.17 23.46 -33.04
N ALA A 821 -10.23 22.51 -33.98
CA ALA A 821 -9.04 21.85 -34.54
C ALA A 821 -7.99 22.84 -35.09
N ASP A 822 -8.40 23.82 -35.90
CA ASP A 822 -7.48 24.80 -36.48
C ASP A 822 -6.86 25.73 -35.43
N THR A 823 -7.67 26.16 -34.46
CA THR A 823 -7.21 27.02 -33.35
C THR A 823 -6.18 26.29 -32.49
N LEU A 824 -6.48 25.05 -32.13
CA LEU A 824 -5.62 24.20 -31.31
C LEU A 824 -4.30 23.90 -32.03
N ALA A 825 -4.37 23.56 -33.32
CA ALA A 825 -3.19 23.32 -34.13
C ALA A 825 -2.34 24.59 -34.34
N ALA A 826 -2.96 25.76 -34.53
CA ALA A 826 -2.23 27.03 -34.63
C ALA A 826 -1.49 27.33 -33.32
N ARG A 827 -2.16 27.17 -32.17
CA ARG A 827 -1.57 27.36 -30.84
C ARG A 827 -0.39 26.41 -30.59
N LEU A 828 -0.54 25.13 -30.93
CA LEU A 828 0.53 24.16 -30.82
C LEU A 828 1.70 24.46 -31.75
N ARG A 829 1.46 24.94 -32.98
CA ARG A 829 2.55 25.35 -33.89
C ARG A 829 3.29 26.59 -33.39
N ASP A 830 2.59 27.51 -32.75
CA ASP A 830 3.21 28.69 -32.14
C ASP A 830 4.05 28.30 -30.90
N TYR A 831 3.60 27.30 -30.14
CA TYR A 831 4.29 26.81 -28.94
C TYR A 831 5.46 25.87 -29.26
N LEU A 832 5.28 24.94 -30.20
CA LEU A 832 6.26 23.94 -30.65
C LEU A 832 6.41 23.99 -32.17
N PRO A 833 7.18 24.95 -32.72
CA PRO A 833 7.33 25.10 -34.16
C PRO A 833 8.04 23.93 -34.85
N HIS A 834 8.71 23.07 -34.08
CA HIS A 834 9.41 21.87 -34.56
C HIS A 834 8.57 20.59 -34.47
N ALA A 835 7.42 20.59 -33.78
CA ALA A 835 6.62 19.39 -33.61
C ALA A 835 5.81 19.04 -34.87
N HIS A 836 5.73 17.74 -35.19
CA HIS A 836 4.84 17.20 -36.20
C HIS A 836 3.41 17.11 -35.66
N ILE A 837 2.57 18.08 -35.99
CA ILE A 837 1.17 18.14 -35.53
C ILE A 837 0.26 17.47 -36.56
N ASP A 838 -0.40 16.41 -36.11
CA ASP A 838 -1.33 15.59 -36.87
C ASP A 838 -2.74 15.73 -36.27
N LEU A 839 -3.69 16.17 -37.08
CA LEU A 839 -5.06 16.47 -36.62
C LEU A 839 -6.01 15.33 -36.98
N VAL A 840 -6.76 14.86 -35.98
CA VAL A 840 -7.89 13.94 -36.14
C VAL A 840 -9.15 14.71 -35.74
N VAL A 841 -10.00 14.97 -36.73
CA VAL A 841 -11.21 15.80 -36.56
C VAL A 841 -12.45 14.96 -36.79
N PRO A 842 -12.90 14.18 -35.79
CA PRO A 842 -14.09 13.33 -35.94
C PRO A 842 -15.38 14.14 -35.71
N ASP A 843 -16.42 13.86 -36.49
CA ASP A 843 -17.78 14.35 -36.17
C ASP A 843 -18.50 13.39 -35.21
N THR A 844 -18.07 12.13 -35.15
CA THR A 844 -18.69 11.08 -34.32
C THR A 844 -17.66 10.11 -33.71
N PRO A 845 -17.98 9.37 -32.62
CA PRO A 845 -17.09 8.35 -32.07
C PRO A 845 -16.78 7.23 -33.07
N THR A 846 -17.73 6.91 -33.95
CA THR A 846 -17.57 5.89 -34.99
C THR A 846 -16.53 6.30 -36.03
N GLU A 847 -16.51 7.58 -36.42
CA GLU A 847 -15.49 8.11 -37.33
C GLU A 847 -14.12 8.17 -36.68
N LEU A 848 -14.06 8.57 -35.39
CA LEU A 848 -12.81 8.52 -34.63
C LEU A 848 -12.24 7.11 -34.62
N ARG A 849 -13.07 6.11 -34.31
CA ARG A 849 -12.67 4.70 -34.32
C ARG A 849 -12.20 4.26 -35.70
N ALA A 850 -12.96 4.56 -36.75
CA ALA A 850 -12.60 4.18 -38.10
C ALA A 850 -11.23 4.77 -38.53
N GLU A 851 -10.96 6.02 -38.17
CA GLU A 851 -9.68 6.66 -38.50
C GLU A 851 -8.50 6.10 -37.68
N LEU A 852 -8.69 5.88 -36.37
CA LEU A 852 -7.66 5.29 -35.51
C LEU A 852 -7.38 3.82 -35.84
N ASP A 853 -8.42 3.02 -36.12
CA ASP A 853 -8.28 1.63 -36.57
C ASP A 853 -7.56 1.57 -37.92
N ARG A 854 -7.92 2.43 -38.88
CA ARG A 854 -7.24 2.53 -40.19
C ARG A 854 -5.74 2.81 -40.04
N ARG A 855 -5.37 3.71 -39.13
CA ARG A 855 -3.98 4.06 -38.85
C ARG A 855 -3.20 2.90 -38.25
N ALA A 856 -3.78 2.20 -37.28
CA ALA A 856 -3.20 0.99 -36.70
C ALA A 856 -3.00 -0.11 -37.76
N GLU A 857 -4.00 -0.32 -38.63
CA GLU A 857 -3.93 -1.30 -39.73
C GLU A 857 -2.85 -0.98 -40.77
N LEU A 858 -2.54 0.29 -40.97
CA LEU A 858 -1.50 0.75 -41.91
C LEU A 858 -0.12 0.94 -41.27
N ASP A 859 0.04 0.68 -39.96
CA ASP A 859 1.24 1.01 -39.18
C ASP A 859 1.68 2.48 -39.38
N GLN A 860 0.69 3.38 -39.41
CA GLN A 860 0.88 4.82 -39.61
C GLN A 860 0.35 5.59 -38.41
N PRO A 861 1.19 5.98 -37.44
CA PRO A 861 0.73 6.71 -36.24
C PRO A 861 0.10 8.07 -36.61
N PHE A 862 0.63 8.73 -37.64
CA PHE A 862 0.19 10.04 -38.11
C PHE A 862 -0.55 9.94 -39.45
N GLY A 863 -1.50 10.84 -39.68
CA GLY A 863 -2.18 10.94 -40.96
C GLY A 863 -1.19 11.37 -42.05
N GLY A 864 -1.06 10.57 -43.11
CA GLY A 864 -0.33 10.99 -44.30
C GLY A 864 -0.94 12.29 -44.82
N THR A 865 -0.14 13.36 -44.93
CA THR A 865 -0.55 14.67 -45.44
C THR A 865 -1.37 14.50 -46.72
N ARG A 866 -2.66 14.85 -46.67
CA ARG A 866 -3.57 14.86 -47.82
C ARG A 866 -3.43 16.15 -48.62
#